data_AF-A0A8X6YXR2-F1
#
_entry.id   AF-A0A8X6YXR2-F1
#
_cell.length_a   1.000
_cell.length_b   1.000
_cell.length_c   1.000
_cell.angle_alpha   90.00
_cell.angle_beta   90.00
_cell.angle_gamma   90.00
#
_symmetry.space_group_name_H-M   'P 1'
#
loop_
_entity.id
_entity.type
_entity.pdbx_description
1 polymer ?
#
loop_
_entity_poly.entity_id
_entity_poly.type
_entity_poly.pdbx_seq_one_letter_code
_entity_poly.pdbx_strand_id
1 'polypeptide(L)'
;MASLSIVIGLLGAIYGGLPLDFLLNKFGWNYVIYTFSAFGCLLALLLVLITPSSSSEESASDNIFQDLKTVLFNKHIILISFFGGLMVGPLEGFADGWAKAFLCEAYQMTGDLASSLSSLMFIGMGTGSFFLAYLLEKYPDKHYEVIIACSFAMIASFLLLFTQAGGLYIALPALLVIGFASGYQVITIYKAISYVNSNLVGLATAISNMIVMVFGYFFHTGIAKIIDLCWNGMVVQGNPVYERVYDSKSSLKSFDNEVYQSIEKELQRQKLQLQLIASENFASKAVMEAQGSFLTNKYAEGYPGKRYYCGCEHVDKVESLAIERLCKLFGVKFANVQPHSGSQANQAVFASLLTPGDTILGLSLSCGGHLTHGAAPSLSGKWFKSVQYTVNKDTYLLNMDEIERLALKHKPKLIIAGASAYPRKMDFKRFREIADKVGAYLLADIAHYAGLIAAGEYPSPAEYAHVMTSTTHKTLRGPRGGIVMTNDEALHKKIQSAVFPGLQGGPLMHVIAAKAVAFKEALAPEFKTYSKKIVENAKVLAQELQKHGLDIITGGTDSHIVLVDLRSQKLTGKDVVDSLERAGITCNKNSVPFDTEKPTITSGLRFGTAAETTRGLEAENFKEVASLINEVIQGLISGNSSSVEKAAKTKVERICSSFPIY
;
A
#
# COMPACT_ATOMS: atom_id res chain seq x y z
N MET A 1 -27.85 47.47 28.21
CA MET A 1 -26.43 47.87 28.42
C MET A 1 -25.49 46.66 28.44
N ALA A 2 -25.72 45.64 29.27
CA ALA A 2 -24.87 44.43 29.33
C ALA A 2 -24.76 43.66 27.99
N SER A 3 -25.85 43.52 27.24
CA SER A 3 -25.80 42.89 25.91
C SER A 3 -25.01 43.73 24.88
N LEU A 4 -25.02 45.07 25.03
CA LEU A 4 -24.27 45.99 24.16
C LEU A 4 -22.76 45.92 24.42
N SER A 5 -22.34 45.81 25.68
CA SER A 5 -20.93 45.62 26.02
C SER A 5 -20.40 44.26 25.55
N ILE A 6 -21.22 43.20 25.62
CA ILE A 6 -20.86 41.88 25.10
C ILE A 6 -20.66 41.94 23.57
N VAL A 7 -21.55 42.60 22.84
CA VAL A 7 -21.40 42.69 21.38
C VAL A 7 -20.23 43.58 20.95
N ILE A 8 -19.94 44.67 21.66
CA ILE A 8 -18.73 45.47 21.38
C ILE A 8 -17.46 44.65 21.66
N GLY A 9 -17.44 43.83 22.72
CA GLY A 9 -16.35 42.89 23.00
C GLY A 9 -16.19 41.83 21.91
N LEU A 10 -17.29 41.27 21.42
CA LEU A 10 -17.29 40.29 20.33
C LEU A 10 -16.84 40.90 18.99
N LEU A 11 -17.20 42.15 18.68
CA LEU A 11 -16.70 42.87 17.50
C LEU A 11 -15.16 43.05 17.55
N GLY A 12 -14.60 43.28 18.75
CA GLY A 12 -13.15 43.28 18.96
C GLY A 12 -12.49 41.93 18.65
N ALA A 13 -13.13 40.82 19.04
CA ALA A 13 -12.67 39.47 18.71
C ALA A 13 -12.80 39.15 17.20
N ILE A 14 -13.87 39.60 16.54
CA ILE A 14 -14.14 39.39 15.11
C ILE A 14 -13.11 40.10 14.22
N TYR A 15 -12.78 41.36 14.53
CA TYR A 15 -11.88 42.18 13.71
C TYR A 15 -10.42 42.14 14.16
N GLY A 16 -10.12 41.57 15.33
CA GLY A 16 -8.75 41.48 15.87
C GLY A 16 -7.87 40.45 15.15
N GLY A 17 -8.45 39.38 14.61
CA GLY A 17 -7.70 38.26 14.03
C GLY A 17 -6.85 38.61 12.81
N LEU A 18 -7.41 39.34 11.84
CA LEU A 18 -6.71 39.71 10.60
C LEU A 18 -5.53 40.68 10.83
N PRO A 19 -5.68 41.79 11.59
CA PRO A 19 -4.56 42.64 11.96
C PRO A 19 -3.54 41.91 12.83
N LEU A 20 -3.97 41.04 13.74
CA LEU A 20 -3.07 40.28 14.60
C LEU A 20 -2.20 39.32 13.79
N ASP A 21 -2.79 38.58 12.85
CA ASP A 21 -2.04 37.65 11.98
C ASP A 21 -1.06 38.40 11.07
N PHE A 22 -1.46 39.56 10.53
CA PHE A 22 -0.55 40.45 9.80
C PHE A 22 0.62 40.93 10.67
N LEU A 23 0.36 41.36 11.90
CA LEU A 23 1.38 41.84 12.84
C LEU A 23 2.31 40.71 13.28
N LEU A 24 1.78 39.51 13.54
CA LEU A 24 2.56 38.33 13.89
C LEU A 24 3.49 37.91 12.76
N ASN A 25 2.99 37.87 11.52
CA ASN A 25 3.79 37.53 10.34
C ASN A 25 4.87 38.57 10.04
N LYS A 26 4.58 39.86 10.28
CA LYS A 26 5.50 40.96 9.95
C LYS A 26 6.53 41.26 11.03
N PHE A 27 6.17 41.14 12.31
CA PHE A 27 6.98 41.60 13.44
C PHE A 27 7.33 40.50 14.45
N GLY A 28 6.77 39.30 14.31
CA GLY A 28 7.00 38.18 15.20
C GLY A 28 6.24 38.28 16.53
N TRP A 29 6.00 37.11 17.13
CA TRP A 29 5.12 36.97 18.31
C TRP A 29 5.57 37.75 19.54
N ASN A 30 6.88 37.81 19.80
CA ASN A 30 7.45 38.53 20.95
C ASN A 30 7.04 40.01 20.95
N TYR A 31 7.21 40.68 19.81
CA TYR A 31 6.95 42.12 19.69
C TYR A 31 5.46 42.42 19.85
N VAL A 32 4.61 41.63 19.20
CA VAL A 32 3.15 41.78 19.28
C VAL A 32 2.64 41.63 20.71
N ILE A 33 3.12 40.63 21.47
CA ILE A 33 2.72 40.43 22.86
C ILE A 33 3.09 41.63 23.74
N TYR A 34 4.31 42.15 23.63
CA TYR A 34 4.72 43.30 24.44
C TYR A 34 3.91 44.56 24.12
N THR A 35 3.67 44.84 22.84
CA THR A 35 2.87 46.01 22.42
C THR A 35 1.42 45.89 22.88
N PHE A 36 0.79 44.73 22.74
CA PHE A 36 -0.59 44.52 23.17
C PHE A 36 -0.73 44.55 24.69
N SER A 37 0.26 44.02 25.43
CA SER A 37 0.27 44.09 26.90
C SER A 37 0.38 45.54 27.39
N ALA A 38 1.26 46.35 26.79
CA ALA A 38 1.39 47.77 27.10
C ALA A 38 0.10 48.55 26.76
N PHE A 39 -0.52 48.25 25.61
CA PHE A 39 -1.79 48.84 25.22
C PHE A 39 -2.93 48.45 26.18
N GLY A 40 -2.99 47.19 26.62
CA GLY A 40 -3.95 46.72 27.62
C GLY A 40 -3.82 47.45 28.96
N CYS A 41 -2.59 47.65 29.45
CA CYS A 41 -2.33 48.44 30.66
C CYS A 41 -2.78 49.90 30.49
N LEU A 42 -2.51 50.51 29.34
CA LEU A 42 -2.95 51.87 29.03
C LEU A 42 -4.49 51.98 28.98
N LEU A 43 -5.15 51.00 28.37
CA LEU A 43 -6.61 50.93 28.30
C LEU A 43 -7.25 50.76 29.68
N ALA A 44 -6.64 49.94 30.54
CA ALA A 44 -7.08 49.75 31.93
C ALA A 44 -6.94 51.05 32.74
N LEU A 45 -5.83 51.78 32.59
CA LEU A 45 -5.63 53.11 33.19
C LEU A 45 -6.67 54.12 32.69
N LEU A 46 -6.95 54.15 31.38
CA LEU A 46 -7.98 55.00 30.79
C LEU A 46 -9.38 54.66 31.30
N LEU A 47 -9.70 53.36 31.46
CA LEU A 47 -10.96 52.90 32.05
C LEU A 47 -11.13 53.39 33.48
N VAL A 48 -10.08 53.33 34.31
CA VAL A 48 -10.10 53.88 35.68
C VAL A 48 -10.34 55.39 35.68
N LEU A 49 -9.78 56.12 34.71
CA LEU A 49 -9.90 57.57 34.62
C LEU A 49 -11.27 58.04 34.08
N ILE A 50 -11.92 57.24 33.24
CA ILE A 50 -13.16 57.62 32.53
C ILE A 50 -14.41 57.07 33.23
N THR A 51 -14.27 56.02 34.05
CA THR A 51 -15.42 55.43 34.77
C THR A 51 -15.84 56.34 35.92
N PRO A 52 -17.06 56.91 35.90
CA PRO A 52 -17.55 57.74 37.00
C PRO A 52 -17.63 56.92 38.30
N SER A 53 -17.21 57.50 39.42
CA SER A 53 -17.43 56.89 40.74
C SER A 53 -18.94 56.86 41.02
N SER A 54 -19.56 55.68 41.00
CA SER A 54 -20.97 55.54 41.36
C SER A 54 -21.14 55.62 42.88
N SER A 55 -21.83 56.66 43.37
CA SER A 55 -22.37 56.72 44.73
C SER A 55 -23.74 56.03 44.76
N SER A 56 -23.76 54.72 45.01
CA SER A 56 -24.98 54.02 45.42
C SER A 56 -24.64 53.11 46.61
N GLU A 57 -25.09 53.55 47.78
CA GLU A 57 -25.06 52.81 49.04
C GLU A 57 -26.00 51.61 48.97
N GLU A 58 -25.46 50.42 48.72
CA GLU A 58 -25.99 49.17 49.27
C GLU A 58 -24.79 48.25 49.47
N SER A 59 -24.34 48.12 50.72
CA SER A 59 -23.13 47.40 51.06
C SER A 59 -23.26 45.91 50.74
N ALA A 60 -22.32 45.39 49.94
CA ALA A 60 -21.95 43.99 50.00
C ALA A 60 -21.43 43.66 51.42
N SER A 61 -21.49 42.40 51.84
CA SER A 61 -21.03 42.02 53.19
C SER A 61 -19.55 42.36 53.36
N ASP A 62 -19.11 42.71 54.58
CA ASP A 62 -17.70 43.01 54.91
C ASP A 62 -16.74 41.82 54.70
N ASN A 63 -17.22 40.68 54.18
CA ASN A 63 -16.44 39.45 54.03
C ASN A 63 -16.57 38.84 52.62
N ILE A 64 -15.66 39.24 51.74
CA ILE A 64 -15.50 38.74 50.35
C ILE A 64 -15.49 37.21 50.28
N PHE A 65 -14.90 36.51 51.26
CA PHE A 65 -14.86 35.04 51.27
C PHE A 65 -16.23 34.41 51.46
N GLN A 66 -17.12 35.07 52.22
CA GLN A 66 -18.46 34.57 52.48
C GLN A 66 -19.37 34.76 51.27
N ASP A 67 -19.24 35.90 50.58
CA ASP A 67 -19.91 36.17 49.31
C ASP A 67 -19.44 35.21 48.20
N LEU A 68 -18.13 34.98 48.11
CA LEU A 68 -17.53 34.00 47.21
C LEU A 68 -18.06 32.58 47.48
N LYS A 69 -18.11 32.16 48.75
CA LYS A 69 -18.65 30.85 49.14
C LYS A 69 -20.14 30.72 48.82
N THR A 70 -20.91 31.79 49.03
CA THR A 70 -22.35 31.80 48.75
C THR A 70 -22.65 31.58 47.27
N VAL A 71 -21.86 32.18 46.39
CA VAL A 71 -22.03 32.02 44.94
C VAL A 71 -21.41 30.71 44.44
N LEU A 72 -20.18 30.37 44.84
CA LEU A 72 -19.46 29.18 44.38
C LEU A 72 -20.12 27.86 44.79
N PHE A 73 -20.81 27.80 45.92
CA PHE A 73 -21.48 26.59 46.40
C PHE A 73 -23.00 26.61 46.17
N ASN A 74 -23.52 27.60 45.45
CA ASN A 74 -24.93 27.61 45.06
C ASN A 74 -25.16 26.56 43.96
N LYS A 75 -25.79 25.44 44.34
CA LYS A 75 -26.08 24.31 43.46
C LYS A 75 -26.80 24.71 42.16
N HIS A 76 -27.65 25.74 42.21
CA HIS A 76 -28.42 26.18 41.04
C HIS A 76 -27.54 26.94 40.05
N ILE A 77 -26.66 27.81 40.54
CA ILE A 77 -25.68 28.54 39.73
C ILE A 77 -24.75 27.53 39.06
N ILE A 78 -24.13 26.63 39.83
CA ILE A 78 -23.20 25.64 39.30
C ILE A 78 -23.86 24.79 38.22
N LEU A 79 -25.07 24.25 38.47
CA LEU A 79 -25.76 23.38 37.52
C LEU A 79 -26.12 24.11 36.22
N ILE A 80 -26.60 25.34 36.31
CA ILE A 80 -26.98 26.15 35.14
C ILE A 80 -25.74 26.57 34.35
N SER A 81 -24.67 26.98 35.02
CA SER A 81 -23.41 27.35 34.37
C SER A 81 -22.71 26.15 33.76
N PHE A 82 -22.78 24.97 34.40
CA PHE A 82 -22.28 23.70 33.83
C PHE A 82 -23.07 23.30 32.59
N PHE A 83 -24.41 23.40 32.65
CA PHE A 83 -25.25 23.18 31.49
C PHE A 83 -24.86 24.15 30.37
N GLY A 84 -24.68 25.44 30.66
CA GLY A 84 -24.18 26.44 29.71
C GLY A 84 -22.81 26.09 29.12
N GLY A 85 -21.88 25.57 29.93
CA GLY A 85 -20.55 25.14 29.51
C GLY A 85 -20.57 23.94 28.54
N LEU A 86 -21.38 22.91 28.81
CA LEU A 86 -21.55 21.76 27.90
C LEU A 86 -22.11 22.14 26.53
N MET A 87 -22.84 23.25 26.52
CA MET A 87 -23.68 23.73 25.46
C MET A 87 -22.91 24.70 24.55
N VAL A 88 -22.05 25.54 25.13
CA VAL A 88 -21.15 26.48 24.42
C VAL A 88 -19.79 25.85 24.12
N GLY A 89 -19.31 24.92 24.94
CA GLY A 89 -17.99 24.29 24.79
C GLY A 89 -17.74 23.65 23.42
N PRO A 90 -18.70 22.92 22.79
CA PRO A 90 -18.53 22.41 21.43
C PRO A 90 -18.39 23.52 20.36
N LEU A 91 -19.07 24.65 20.55
CA LEU A 91 -18.96 25.82 19.68
C LEU A 91 -17.57 26.42 19.79
N GLU A 92 -17.08 26.69 21.00
CA GLU A 92 -15.73 27.23 21.25
C GLU A 92 -14.67 26.25 20.73
N GLY A 93 -14.88 24.96 20.97
CA GLY A 93 -14.12 23.84 20.43
C GLY A 93 -13.94 23.93 18.92
N PHE A 94 -15.06 24.11 18.21
CA PHE A 94 -15.09 24.20 16.75
C PHE A 94 -14.59 25.55 16.24
N ALA A 95 -15.10 26.67 16.73
CA ALA A 95 -14.83 28.02 16.24
C ALA A 95 -13.36 28.42 16.40
N ASP A 96 -12.76 28.19 17.58
CA ASP A 96 -11.39 28.62 17.88
C ASP A 96 -10.35 27.59 17.44
N GLY A 97 -10.72 26.30 17.41
CA GLY A 97 -9.79 25.21 17.11
C GLY A 97 -9.82 24.77 15.64
N TRP A 98 -10.99 24.41 15.13
CA TRP A 98 -11.08 23.54 13.95
C TRP A 98 -11.85 24.11 12.76
N ALA A 99 -12.62 25.19 12.94
CA ALA A 99 -13.46 25.76 11.90
C ALA A 99 -12.65 26.16 10.67
N LYS A 100 -11.48 26.79 10.85
CA LYS A 100 -10.57 27.14 9.74
C LYS A 100 -10.10 25.90 8.97
N ALA A 101 -9.58 24.90 9.67
CA ALA A 101 -9.09 23.66 9.05
C ALA A 101 -10.22 22.89 8.34
N PHE A 102 -11.36 22.76 9.01
CA PHE A 102 -12.56 22.16 8.46
C PHE A 102 -13.04 22.88 7.19
N LEU A 103 -13.12 24.21 7.19
CA LEU A 103 -13.56 24.97 6.02
C LEU A 103 -12.57 24.87 4.85
N CYS A 104 -11.26 24.88 5.12
CA CYS A 104 -10.24 24.64 4.10
C CYS A 104 -10.40 23.27 3.44
N GLU A 105 -10.63 22.21 4.22
CA GLU A 105 -10.69 20.83 3.72
C GLU A 105 -12.06 20.45 3.12
N ALA A 106 -13.14 20.77 3.82
CA ALA A 106 -14.50 20.42 3.42
C ALA A 106 -14.98 21.26 2.22
N TYR A 107 -14.59 22.54 2.16
CA TYR A 107 -15.06 23.49 1.15
C TYR A 107 -13.95 24.00 0.20
N GLN A 108 -12.74 23.44 0.28
CA GLN A 108 -11.59 23.80 -0.57
C GLN A 108 -11.25 25.30 -0.55
N MET A 109 -11.30 25.90 0.64
CA MET A 109 -11.10 27.33 0.84
C MET A 109 -9.65 27.69 1.11
N THR A 110 -9.26 28.92 0.82
CA THR A 110 -7.99 29.48 1.29
C THR A 110 -8.04 29.75 2.78
N GLY A 111 -6.89 29.70 3.46
CA GLY A 111 -6.80 29.93 4.90
C GLY A 111 -7.39 31.27 5.36
N ASP A 112 -7.20 32.32 4.57
CA ASP A 112 -7.70 33.68 4.88
C ASP A 112 -9.22 33.77 4.80
N LEU A 113 -9.81 33.13 3.77
CA LEU A 113 -11.25 33.11 3.58
C LEU A 113 -11.92 32.22 4.62
N ALA A 114 -11.35 31.05 4.92
CA ALA A 114 -11.82 30.17 5.97
C ALA A 114 -11.83 30.86 7.36
N SER A 115 -10.77 31.60 7.69
CA SER A 115 -10.68 32.38 8.94
C SER A 115 -11.71 33.51 9.00
N SER A 116 -12.00 34.15 7.86
CA SER A 116 -13.00 35.21 7.79
C SER A 116 -14.42 34.66 7.96
N LEU A 117 -14.69 33.47 7.41
CA LEU A 117 -16.00 32.83 7.50
C LEU A 117 -16.27 32.21 8.87
N SER A 118 -15.26 31.64 9.55
CA SER A 118 -15.44 31.16 10.93
C SER A 118 -15.88 32.29 11.86
N SER A 119 -15.43 33.53 11.61
CA SER A 119 -15.85 34.71 12.39
C SER A 119 -17.34 35.05 12.29
N LEU A 120 -18.06 34.55 11.28
CA LEU A 120 -19.52 34.71 11.18
C LEU A 120 -20.27 34.08 12.37
N MET A 121 -19.68 33.05 13.00
CA MET A 121 -20.24 32.42 14.18
C MET A 121 -20.28 33.40 15.36
N PHE A 122 -19.26 34.25 15.53
CA PHE A 122 -19.25 35.27 16.57
C PHE A 122 -20.23 36.41 16.28
N ILE A 123 -20.44 36.76 15.01
CA ILE A 123 -21.48 37.71 14.59
C ILE A 123 -22.87 37.15 14.91
N GLY A 124 -23.09 35.87 14.57
CA GLY A 124 -24.29 35.14 14.96
C GLY A 124 -24.50 35.21 16.46
N MET A 125 -23.49 34.88 17.27
CA MET A 125 -23.57 34.87 18.72
C MET A 125 -23.92 36.24 19.31
N GLY A 126 -23.33 37.32 18.79
CA GLY A 126 -23.67 38.68 19.22
C GLY A 126 -25.12 39.04 18.90
N THR A 127 -25.57 38.78 17.68
CA THR A 127 -26.96 39.06 17.27
C THR A 127 -27.99 38.20 18.01
N GLY A 128 -27.69 36.91 18.19
CA GLY A 128 -28.50 35.98 18.98
C GLY A 128 -28.61 36.41 20.44
N SER A 129 -27.51 36.83 21.05
CA SER A 129 -27.49 37.30 22.44
C SER A 129 -28.45 38.47 22.69
N PHE A 130 -28.54 39.42 21.75
CA PHE A 130 -29.53 40.51 21.84
C PHE A 130 -30.95 40.03 21.64
N PHE A 131 -31.19 39.30 20.55
CA PHE A 131 -32.54 38.89 20.17
C PHE A 131 -33.16 37.96 21.21
N LEU A 132 -32.39 36.99 21.70
CA LEU A 132 -32.84 36.04 22.70
C LEU A 132 -33.08 36.73 24.06
N ALA A 133 -32.25 37.70 24.45
CA ALA A 133 -32.50 38.51 25.64
C ALA A 133 -33.82 39.29 25.53
N TYR A 134 -34.04 39.97 24.39
CA TYR A 134 -35.30 40.68 24.12
C TYR A 134 -36.52 39.74 24.12
N LEU A 135 -36.38 38.56 23.52
CA LEU A 135 -37.45 37.56 23.47
C LEU A 135 -37.84 37.10 24.87
N LEU A 136 -36.87 36.95 25.77
CA LEU A 136 -37.13 36.54 27.15
C LEU A 136 -37.70 37.66 28.02
N GLU A 137 -37.32 38.92 27.79
CA GLU A 137 -37.98 40.05 28.46
C GLU A 137 -39.47 40.11 28.08
N LYS A 138 -39.80 39.80 26.83
CA LYS A 138 -41.18 39.78 26.34
C LYS A 138 -41.96 38.52 26.78
N TYR A 139 -41.28 37.39 26.92
CA TYR A 139 -41.87 36.09 27.27
C TYR A 139 -41.04 35.39 28.36
N PRO A 140 -41.15 35.83 29.63
CA PRO A 140 -40.32 35.33 30.71
C PRO A 140 -40.55 33.83 31.00
N ASP A 141 -41.73 33.28 30.75
CA ASP A 141 -41.99 31.86 31.05
C ASP A 141 -41.43 30.87 30.00
N LYS A 142 -40.81 31.36 28.92
CA LYS A 142 -40.42 30.55 27.74
C LYS A 142 -38.95 30.17 27.64
N HIS A 143 -38.22 30.21 28.76
CA HIS A 143 -36.77 29.95 28.78
C HIS A 143 -36.38 28.56 28.23
N TYR A 144 -37.13 27.51 28.55
CA TYR A 144 -36.81 26.14 28.14
C TYR A 144 -37.09 25.90 26.66
N GLU A 145 -38.19 26.42 26.14
CA GLU A 145 -38.54 26.32 24.72
C GLU A 145 -37.52 27.03 23.83
N VAL A 146 -37.01 28.19 24.28
CA VAL A 146 -35.95 28.91 23.58
C VAL A 146 -34.65 28.10 23.57
N ILE A 147 -34.25 27.50 24.70
CA ILE A 147 -33.06 26.64 24.77
C ILE A 147 -33.19 25.43 23.84
N ILE A 148 -34.35 24.77 23.82
CA ILE A 148 -34.62 23.62 22.95
C ILE A 148 -34.56 24.03 21.47
N ALA A 149 -35.21 25.14 21.10
CA ALA A 149 -35.20 25.65 19.73
C ALA A 149 -33.78 26.00 19.25
N CYS A 150 -33.00 26.69 20.08
CA CYS A 150 -31.59 26.98 19.80
C CYS A 150 -30.77 25.69 19.66
N SER A 151 -30.97 24.70 20.54
CA SER A 151 -30.26 23.42 20.47
C SER A 151 -30.54 22.68 19.16
N PHE A 152 -31.81 22.62 18.73
CA PHE A 152 -32.19 22.02 17.45
C PHE A 152 -31.63 22.79 16.26
N ALA A 153 -31.71 24.13 16.28
CA ALA A 153 -31.17 24.97 15.22
C ALA A 153 -29.65 24.77 15.07
N MET A 154 -28.93 24.66 16.19
CA MET A 154 -27.49 24.40 16.22
C MET A 154 -27.16 23.01 15.65
N ILE A 155 -27.83 21.95 16.12
CA ILE A 155 -27.63 20.58 15.61
C ILE A 155 -27.93 20.51 14.11
N ALA A 156 -29.06 21.06 13.66
CA ALA A 156 -29.44 21.05 12.26
C ALA A 156 -28.42 21.81 11.39
N SER A 157 -27.92 22.94 11.87
CA SER A 157 -26.94 23.75 11.14
C SER A 157 -25.56 23.07 11.09
N PHE A 158 -25.12 22.40 12.15
CA PHE A 158 -23.92 21.56 12.10
C PHE A 158 -24.09 20.40 11.11
N LEU A 159 -25.24 19.72 11.09
CA LEU A 159 -25.51 18.65 10.12
C LEU A 159 -25.49 19.16 8.67
N LEU A 160 -26.06 20.34 8.41
CA LEU A 160 -25.99 20.99 7.10
C LEU A 160 -24.55 21.33 6.71
N LEU A 161 -23.76 21.82 7.66
CA LEU A 161 -22.35 22.13 7.47
C LEU A 161 -21.52 20.86 7.16
N PHE A 162 -21.78 19.75 7.85
CA PHE A 162 -21.06 18.49 7.64
C PHE A 162 -21.43 17.77 6.35
N THR A 163 -22.70 17.85 5.92
CA THR A 163 -23.15 17.16 4.70
C THR A 163 -22.68 17.83 3.41
N GLN A 164 -22.14 19.06 3.49
CA GLN A 164 -21.72 19.88 2.34
C GLN A 164 -22.84 20.11 1.30
N ALA A 165 -24.09 19.82 1.68
CA ALA A 165 -25.25 20.00 0.81
C ALA A 165 -25.35 21.49 0.45
N GLY A 166 -25.38 21.81 -0.84
CA GLY A 166 -25.51 23.19 -1.34
C GLY A 166 -24.25 24.07 -1.22
N GLY A 167 -23.09 23.52 -0.83
CA GLY A 167 -21.81 24.24 -0.82
C GLY A 167 -21.83 25.50 0.05
N LEU A 168 -21.18 26.58 -0.41
CA LEU A 168 -21.06 27.84 0.34
C LEU A 168 -22.41 28.53 0.62
N TYR A 169 -23.39 28.34 -0.26
CA TYR A 169 -24.72 28.95 -0.12
C TYR A 169 -25.46 28.48 1.14
N ILE A 170 -25.19 27.26 1.59
CA ILE A 170 -25.76 26.69 2.82
C ILE A 170 -24.80 26.83 3.99
N ALA A 171 -23.48 26.75 3.75
CA ALA A 171 -22.47 26.88 4.81
C ALA A 171 -22.51 28.26 5.50
N LEU A 172 -22.65 29.35 4.73
CA LEU A 172 -22.69 30.72 5.26
C LEU A 172 -23.84 30.96 6.26
N PRO A 173 -25.12 30.71 5.91
CA PRO A 173 -26.21 30.86 6.85
C PRO A 173 -26.12 29.85 7.99
N ALA A 174 -25.61 28.63 7.77
CA ALA A 174 -25.41 27.65 8.84
C ALA A 174 -24.43 28.15 9.91
N LEU A 175 -23.28 28.71 9.53
CA LEU A 175 -22.32 29.28 10.48
C LEU A 175 -22.94 30.43 11.30
N LEU A 176 -23.73 31.29 10.67
CA LEU A 176 -24.43 32.38 11.37
C LEU A 176 -25.50 31.84 12.33
N VAL A 177 -26.28 30.84 11.93
CA VAL A 177 -27.30 30.21 12.77
C VAL A 177 -26.67 29.44 13.92
N ILE A 178 -25.55 28.73 13.71
CA ILE A 178 -24.79 28.09 14.79
C ILE A 178 -24.42 29.14 15.84
N GLY A 179 -23.83 30.26 15.41
CA GLY A 179 -23.51 31.38 16.29
C GLY A 179 -24.73 31.94 17.01
N PHE A 180 -25.79 32.29 16.27
CA PHE A 180 -27.04 32.86 16.80
C PHE A 180 -27.67 31.94 17.85
N ALA A 181 -27.72 30.66 17.53
CA ALA A 181 -28.22 29.62 18.39
C ALA A 181 -27.30 29.36 19.59
N SER A 182 -26.10 29.91 19.68
CA SER A 182 -25.24 29.88 20.88
C SER A 182 -25.43 31.10 21.79
N GLY A 183 -26.14 32.13 21.33
CA GLY A 183 -26.46 33.32 22.12
C GLY A 183 -27.35 33.06 23.35
N TYR A 184 -27.90 31.84 23.52
CA TYR A 184 -28.65 31.48 24.74
C TYR A 184 -27.76 31.40 25.99
N GLN A 185 -26.43 31.49 25.87
CA GLN A 185 -25.54 31.65 27.02
C GLN A 185 -26.03 32.78 27.94
N VAL A 186 -26.58 33.85 27.36
CA VAL A 186 -27.19 34.96 28.12
C VAL A 186 -28.34 34.49 29.01
N ILE A 187 -29.12 33.49 28.58
CA ILE A 187 -30.22 32.88 29.35
C ILE A 187 -29.67 32.17 30.58
N THR A 188 -28.56 31.43 30.43
CA THR A 188 -27.92 30.72 31.55
C THR A 188 -27.38 31.69 32.58
N ILE A 189 -26.79 32.81 32.15
CA ILE A 189 -26.30 33.87 33.04
C ILE A 189 -27.45 34.57 33.73
N TYR A 190 -28.50 34.97 32.99
CA TYR A 190 -29.71 35.59 33.54
C TYR A 190 -30.36 34.71 34.62
N LYS A 191 -30.46 33.40 34.35
CA LYS A 191 -31.04 32.46 35.30
C LYS A 191 -30.12 32.25 36.50
N ALA A 192 -28.80 32.18 36.31
CA ALA A 192 -27.83 32.07 37.38
C ALA A 192 -27.89 33.27 38.36
N ILE A 193 -27.98 34.50 37.84
CA ILE A 193 -28.08 35.71 38.68
C ILE A 193 -29.42 35.83 39.41
N SER A 194 -30.49 35.19 38.93
CA SER A 194 -31.79 35.17 39.61
C SER A 194 -31.79 34.42 40.95
N TYR A 195 -30.73 33.65 41.25
CA TYR A 195 -30.58 32.90 42.50
C TYR A 195 -29.71 33.61 43.55
N VAL A 196 -29.34 34.87 43.31
CA VAL A 196 -28.53 35.67 44.25
C VAL A 196 -29.15 37.04 44.48
N ASN A 197 -28.80 37.66 45.61
CA ASN A 197 -29.20 39.03 45.92
C ASN A 197 -28.56 40.04 44.94
N SER A 198 -29.16 41.22 44.80
CA SER A 198 -28.69 42.33 43.96
C SER A 198 -27.18 42.62 44.12
N ASN A 199 -26.69 42.57 45.37
CA ASN A 199 -25.30 42.89 45.72
C ASN A 199 -24.29 41.80 45.27
N LEU A 200 -24.77 40.62 44.86
CA LEU A 200 -23.96 39.47 44.42
C LEU A 200 -24.09 39.19 42.92
N VAL A 201 -24.90 39.95 42.19
CA VAL A 201 -25.13 39.76 40.74
C VAL A 201 -23.82 39.81 39.94
N GLY A 202 -22.92 40.74 40.26
CA GLY A 202 -21.63 40.84 39.61
C GLY A 202 -20.76 39.60 39.82
N LEU A 203 -20.72 39.09 41.05
CA LEU A 203 -19.95 37.90 41.42
C LEU A 203 -20.53 36.61 40.80
N ALA A 204 -21.86 36.47 40.80
CA ALA A 204 -22.56 35.37 40.13
C ALA A 204 -22.37 35.37 38.61
N THR A 205 -22.38 36.55 37.99
CA THR A 205 -22.09 36.70 36.56
C THR A 205 -20.65 36.25 36.25
N ALA A 206 -19.68 36.70 37.06
CA ALA A 206 -18.27 36.35 36.88
C ALA A 206 -18.01 34.84 37.05
N ILE A 207 -18.55 34.23 38.10
CA ILE A 207 -18.40 32.78 38.36
C ILE A 207 -19.11 31.95 37.28
N SER A 208 -20.32 32.35 36.88
CA SER A 208 -21.03 31.65 35.81
C SER A 208 -20.26 31.71 34.50
N ASN A 209 -19.73 32.88 34.13
CA ASN A 209 -18.93 33.03 32.93
C ASN A 209 -17.64 32.20 33.00
N MET A 210 -16.95 32.22 34.15
CA MET A 210 -15.74 31.41 34.38
C MET A 210 -16.01 29.92 34.15
N ILE A 211 -17.08 29.39 34.74
CA ILE A 211 -17.46 27.97 34.57
C ILE A 211 -17.71 27.65 33.10
N VAL A 212 -18.43 28.51 32.37
CA VAL A 212 -18.71 28.29 30.94
C VAL A 212 -17.42 28.29 30.12
N MET A 213 -16.54 29.29 30.31
CA MET A 213 -15.28 29.40 29.55
C MET A 213 -14.30 28.25 29.81
N VAL A 214 -14.33 27.64 31.01
CA VAL A 214 -13.48 26.48 31.33
C VAL A 214 -13.83 25.26 30.47
N PHE A 215 -15.08 25.14 30.01
CA PHE A 215 -15.46 24.05 29.11
C PHE A 215 -14.81 24.15 27.73
N GLY A 216 -14.57 25.37 27.22
CA GLY A 216 -13.83 25.59 25.98
C GLY A 216 -12.49 24.85 25.97
N TYR A 217 -11.71 24.96 27.06
CA TYR A 217 -10.43 24.26 27.20
C TYR A 217 -10.56 22.73 27.12
N PHE A 218 -11.57 22.15 27.78
CA PHE A 218 -11.78 20.70 27.76
C PHE A 218 -12.21 20.21 26.37
N PHE A 219 -13.04 20.97 25.68
CA PHE A 219 -13.46 20.63 24.31
C PHE A 219 -12.33 20.85 23.30
N HIS A 220 -11.52 21.90 23.39
CA HIS A 220 -10.31 22.09 22.56
C HIS A 220 -9.39 20.88 22.68
N THR A 221 -9.08 20.47 23.92
CA THR A 221 -8.16 19.36 24.18
C THR A 221 -8.76 18.00 23.80
N GLY A 222 -10.05 17.79 24.10
CA GLY A 222 -10.75 16.55 23.81
C GLY A 222 -10.92 16.30 22.31
N ILE A 223 -11.35 17.32 21.58
CA ILE A 223 -11.52 17.27 20.11
C ILE A 223 -10.17 17.05 19.43
N ALA A 224 -9.12 17.78 19.84
CA ALA A 224 -7.77 17.59 19.30
C ALA A 224 -7.27 16.14 19.47
N LYS A 225 -7.43 15.54 20.66
CA LYS A 225 -7.03 14.14 20.88
C LYS A 225 -7.83 13.14 20.04
N ILE A 226 -9.13 13.37 19.84
CA ILE A 226 -9.96 12.51 18.97
C ILE A 226 -9.48 12.61 17.52
N ILE A 227 -9.11 13.79 17.06
CA ILE A 227 -8.58 14.04 15.73
C ILE A 227 -7.21 13.38 15.54
N ASP A 228 -6.32 13.49 16.53
CA ASP A 228 -5.01 12.83 16.52
C ASP A 228 -5.13 11.31 16.42
N LEU A 229 -6.14 10.71 17.07
CA LEU A 229 -6.44 9.28 16.93
C LEU A 229 -6.90 8.90 15.50
N CYS A 230 -7.49 9.85 14.77
CA CYS A 230 -7.95 9.67 13.39
C CYS A 230 -6.90 10.09 12.35
N TRP A 231 -5.77 10.65 12.76
CA TRP A 231 -4.73 11.12 11.85
C TRP A 231 -3.80 9.99 11.41
N ASN A 232 -3.63 9.83 10.10
CA ASN A 232 -2.80 8.78 9.50
C ASN A 232 -1.30 9.19 9.37
N GLY A 233 -0.91 10.35 9.89
CA GLY A 233 0.46 10.87 9.84
C GLY A 233 0.83 11.68 8.60
N MET A 234 -0.11 11.96 7.69
CA MET A 234 0.17 12.82 6.53
C MET A 234 0.32 14.30 6.89
N VAL A 235 1.37 14.94 6.37
CA VAL A 235 1.62 16.38 6.49
C VAL A 235 1.85 16.98 5.11
N VAL A 236 1.09 18.03 4.75
CA VAL A 236 1.27 18.80 3.51
C VAL A 236 1.58 20.26 3.86
N GLN A 237 2.69 20.77 3.34
CA GLN A 237 3.17 22.14 3.61
C GLN A 237 3.27 22.48 5.12
N GLY A 238 3.64 21.49 5.94
CA GLY A 238 3.76 21.66 7.40
C GLY A 238 2.45 21.54 8.17
N ASN A 239 1.32 21.33 7.51
CA ASN A 239 0.02 21.14 8.15
C ASN A 239 -0.42 19.67 8.11
N PRO A 240 -0.91 19.09 9.23
CA PRO A 240 -1.48 17.75 9.23
C PRO A 240 -2.70 17.71 8.30
N VAL A 241 -2.72 16.74 7.39
CA VAL A 241 -3.85 16.48 6.50
C VAL A 241 -4.63 15.31 7.06
N TYR A 242 -5.88 15.59 7.42
CA TYR A 242 -6.82 14.58 7.86
C TYR A 242 -7.50 14.03 6.62
N GLU A 243 -7.14 12.79 6.27
CA GLU A 243 -7.76 12.10 5.14
C GLU A 243 -9.27 12.11 5.36
N ARG A 244 -10.05 12.60 4.37
CA ARG A 244 -11.49 12.33 4.33
C ARG A 244 -11.66 10.83 4.62
N VAL A 245 -12.56 10.48 5.52
CA VAL A 245 -13.10 9.11 5.58
C VAL A 245 -13.70 8.86 4.20
N TYR A 246 -12.87 8.28 3.33
CA TYR A 246 -13.02 7.95 1.92
C TYR A 246 -14.16 8.65 1.16
N ASP A 247 -13.81 9.33 0.06
CA ASP A 247 -14.72 9.45 -1.08
C ASP A 247 -15.02 8.04 -1.59
N SER A 248 -16.03 7.41 -0.98
CA SER A 248 -16.49 6.04 -1.17
C SER A 248 -17.09 5.80 -2.55
N LYS A 249 -16.90 6.71 -3.52
CA LYS A 249 -17.27 6.51 -4.92
C LYS A 249 -16.09 6.14 -5.80
N SER A 250 -14.84 6.39 -5.39
CA SER A 250 -13.64 6.17 -6.23
C SER A 250 -12.81 4.92 -5.88
N SER A 251 -13.12 4.22 -4.78
CA SER A 251 -12.44 2.96 -4.45
C SER A 251 -12.85 1.84 -5.42
N LEU A 252 -11.96 0.85 -5.66
CA LEU A 252 -12.30 -0.30 -6.50
C LEU A 252 -13.57 -1.02 -6.01
N LYS A 253 -13.71 -1.19 -4.68
CA LYS A 253 -14.88 -1.83 -4.08
C LYS A 253 -16.20 -1.12 -4.38
N SER A 254 -16.19 0.21 -4.41
CA SER A 254 -17.39 1.02 -4.68
C SER A 254 -17.66 1.20 -6.16
N PHE A 255 -16.61 1.25 -6.99
CA PHE A 255 -16.70 1.46 -8.43
C PHE A 255 -17.01 0.15 -9.17
N ASP A 256 -16.30 -0.93 -8.85
CA ASP A 256 -16.42 -2.26 -9.44
C ASP A 256 -16.28 -3.35 -8.37
N ASN A 257 -17.39 -3.60 -7.68
CA ASN A 257 -17.45 -4.61 -6.63
C ASN A 257 -17.23 -6.04 -7.15
N GLU A 258 -17.52 -6.33 -8.43
CA GLU A 258 -17.34 -7.67 -9.01
C GLU A 258 -15.86 -8.02 -9.14
N VAL A 259 -15.06 -7.08 -9.67
CA VAL A 259 -13.60 -7.23 -9.73
C VAL A 259 -13.01 -7.24 -8.32
N TYR A 260 -13.46 -6.37 -7.43
CA TYR A 260 -13.02 -6.37 -6.03
C TYR A 260 -13.24 -7.73 -5.35
N GLN A 261 -14.46 -8.29 -5.45
CA GLN A 261 -14.77 -9.60 -4.88
C GLN A 261 -13.93 -10.73 -5.46
N SER A 262 -13.59 -10.66 -6.76
CA SER A 262 -12.73 -11.64 -7.41
C SER A 262 -11.29 -11.58 -6.88
N ILE A 263 -10.76 -10.37 -6.68
CA ILE A 263 -9.44 -10.15 -6.07
C ILE A 263 -9.40 -10.66 -4.62
N GLU A 264 -10.42 -10.35 -3.82
CA GLU A 264 -10.52 -10.83 -2.44
C GLU A 264 -10.62 -12.36 -2.37
N LYS A 265 -11.40 -12.99 -3.26
CA LYS A 265 -11.48 -14.46 -3.33
C LYS A 265 -10.15 -15.09 -3.72
N GLU A 266 -9.39 -14.50 -4.63
CA GLU A 266 -8.05 -14.99 -4.97
C GLU A 266 -7.08 -14.82 -3.79
N LEU A 267 -7.15 -13.71 -3.05
CA LEU A 267 -6.37 -13.54 -1.82
C LEU A 267 -6.72 -14.61 -0.78
N GLN A 268 -8.02 -14.92 -0.60
CA GLN A 268 -8.43 -16.01 0.29
C GLN A 268 -7.93 -17.37 -0.18
N ARG A 269 -7.98 -17.65 -1.49
CA ARG A 269 -7.41 -18.89 -2.06
C ARG A 269 -5.92 -18.98 -1.74
N GLN A 270 -5.15 -17.91 -1.97
CA GLN A 270 -3.72 -17.86 -1.64
C GLN A 270 -3.43 -17.97 -0.15
N LYS A 271 -4.35 -17.56 0.74
CA LYS A 271 -4.20 -17.72 2.19
C LYS A 271 -4.52 -19.13 2.70
N LEU A 272 -5.34 -19.88 1.97
CA LEU A 272 -5.90 -21.15 2.44
C LEU A 272 -5.33 -22.38 1.73
N GLN A 273 -4.53 -22.20 0.67
CA GLN A 273 -3.97 -23.29 -0.14
C GLN A 273 -2.44 -23.28 -0.16
N LEU A 274 -1.83 -24.44 -0.39
CA LEU A 274 -0.39 -24.58 -0.61
C LEU A 274 0.00 -24.24 -2.07
N GLN A 275 0.99 -23.35 -2.14
CA GLN A 275 1.76 -22.72 -3.21
C GLN A 275 2.71 -23.54 -4.10
N LEU A 276 2.48 -24.80 -4.49
CA LEU A 276 3.57 -25.64 -5.02
C LEU A 276 3.87 -25.50 -6.53
N ILE A 277 3.27 -24.54 -7.23
CA ILE A 277 3.67 -24.21 -8.61
C ILE A 277 5.10 -23.64 -8.64
N ALA A 278 6.04 -24.35 -9.28
CA ALA A 278 7.46 -23.95 -9.29
C ALA A 278 7.77 -22.57 -9.89
N SER A 279 6.87 -21.99 -10.68
CA SER A 279 7.04 -20.66 -11.28
C SER A 279 6.35 -19.54 -10.48
N GLU A 280 5.70 -19.86 -9.37
CA GLU A 280 4.98 -18.87 -8.57
C GLU A 280 5.72 -18.52 -7.28
N ASN A 281 5.39 -17.34 -6.76
CA ASN A 281 5.89 -16.79 -5.52
C ASN A 281 5.01 -15.61 -5.08
N PHE A 282 5.15 -15.18 -3.83
CA PHE A 282 4.44 -14.01 -3.29
C PHE A 282 5.36 -12.80 -3.30
N ALA A 283 4.99 -11.74 -4.03
CA ALA A 283 5.71 -10.47 -4.01
C ALA A 283 5.49 -9.77 -2.66
N SER A 284 6.45 -8.95 -2.21
CA SER A 284 6.28 -8.18 -0.97
C SER A 284 5.23 -7.08 -1.12
N LYS A 285 4.67 -6.60 0.00
CA LYS A 285 3.78 -5.44 0.01
C LYS A 285 4.43 -4.21 -0.63
N ALA A 286 5.73 -3.99 -0.41
CA ALA A 286 6.47 -2.88 -1.00
C ALA A 286 6.59 -3.00 -2.53
N VAL A 287 6.77 -4.21 -3.06
CA VAL A 287 6.75 -4.46 -4.51
C VAL A 287 5.37 -4.17 -5.10
N MET A 288 4.29 -4.63 -4.43
CA MET A 288 2.91 -4.37 -4.86
C MET A 288 2.53 -2.89 -4.79
N GLU A 289 2.96 -2.18 -3.74
CA GLU A 289 2.77 -0.74 -3.57
C GLU A 289 3.43 0.05 -4.72
N ALA A 290 4.69 -0.25 -5.03
CA ALA A 290 5.38 0.38 -6.16
C ALA A 290 4.68 0.07 -7.50
N GLN A 291 4.19 -1.15 -7.69
CA GLN A 291 3.50 -1.56 -8.91
C GLN A 291 2.13 -0.87 -9.08
N GLY A 292 1.41 -0.61 -7.99
CA GLY A 292 0.11 0.09 -8.01
C GLY A 292 0.20 1.62 -8.00
N SER A 293 1.41 2.19 -8.12
CA SER A 293 1.64 3.63 -7.98
C SER A 293 1.26 4.45 -9.22
N PHE A 294 1.23 5.77 -9.03
CA PHE A 294 0.99 6.78 -10.09
C PHE A 294 2.01 6.75 -11.23
N LEU A 295 3.12 6.01 -11.10
CA LEU A 295 4.10 5.81 -12.19
C LEU A 295 3.48 5.10 -13.41
N THR A 296 2.31 4.49 -13.27
CA THR A 296 1.54 3.97 -14.41
C THR A 296 1.16 5.05 -15.42
N ASN A 297 1.02 6.30 -14.99
CA ASN A 297 0.64 7.42 -15.84
C ASN A 297 1.79 7.96 -16.69
N LYS A 298 3.05 7.64 -16.37
CA LYS A 298 4.20 8.26 -17.01
C LYS A 298 4.65 7.48 -18.26
N TYR A 299 4.47 8.10 -19.42
CA TYR A 299 5.02 7.63 -20.68
C TYR A 299 6.47 8.11 -20.86
N ALA A 300 7.43 7.19 -21.01
CA ALA A 300 8.87 7.48 -20.95
C ALA A 300 9.71 6.74 -22.01
N GLU A 301 9.29 6.79 -23.28
CA GLU A 301 10.02 6.16 -24.40
C GLU A 301 11.49 6.62 -24.49
N GLY A 302 12.37 5.68 -24.84
CA GLY A 302 13.82 5.83 -24.77
C GLY A 302 14.42 5.24 -23.49
N TYR A 303 15.59 5.73 -23.11
CA TYR A 303 16.36 5.26 -21.94
C TYR A 303 16.75 6.45 -21.05
N PRO A 304 17.17 6.23 -19.79
CA PRO A 304 17.56 7.33 -18.90
C PRO A 304 18.54 8.32 -19.55
N GLY A 305 18.23 9.61 -19.47
CA GLY A 305 18.98 10.70 -20.10
C GLY A 305 18.84 10.82 -21.63
N LYS A 306 18.11 9.90 -22.29
CA LYS A 306 17.86 9.89 -23.73
C LYS A 306 16.39 9.53 -24.01
N ARG A 307 15.48 10.35 -23.48
CA ARG A 307 14.02 10.17 -23.61
C ARG A 307 13.47 10.96 -24.79
N TYR A 308 12.43 10.42 -25.40
CA TYR A 308 11.67 11.10 -26.46
C TYR A 308 10.70 12.14 -25.90
N TYR A 309 10.23 11.94 -24.67
CA TYR A 309 9.29 12.81 -23.98
C TYR A 309 9.91 13.50 -22.76
N CYS A 310 9.46 14.72 -22.48
CA CYS A 310 9.91 15.54 -21.35
C CYS A 310 9.37 15.06 -19.99
N GLY A 311 9.90 15.59 -18.88
CA GLY A 311 9.42 15.34 -17.52
C GLY A 311 9.71 13.92 -17.02
N CYS A 312 10.87 13.37 -17.38
CA CYS A 312 11.28 12.01 -17.02
C CYS A 312 12.31 11.95 -15.87
N GLU A 313 12.64 13.08 -15.24
CA GLU A 313 13.72 13.18 -14.24
C GLU A 313 13.61 12.15 -13.10
N HIS A 314 12.40 11.92 -12.57
CA HIS A 314 12.20 10.98 -11.46
C HIS A 314 12.13 9.53 -11.93
N VAL A 315 11.52 9.26 -13.09
CA VAL A 315 11.45 7.90 -13.66
C VAL A 315 12.81 7.43 -14.17
N ASP A 316 13.65 8.33 -14.64
CA ASP A 316 15.05 8.06 -15.00
C ASP A 316 15.85 7.60 -13.78
N LYS A 317 15.66 8.25 -12.62
CA LYS A 317 16.30 7.83 -11.36
C LYS A 317 15.85 6.43 -10.95
N VAL A 318 14.55 6.13 -11.06
CA VAL A 318 14.00 4.81 -10.73
C VAL A 318 14.54 3.72 -11.66
N GLU A 319 14.57 3.96 -12.96
CA GLU A 319 15.11 3.00 -13.93
C GLU A 319 16.62 2.80 -13.76
N SER A 320 17.37 3.86 -13.49
CA SER A 320 18.80 3.77 -13.21
C SER A 320 19.09 2.96 -11.95
N LEU A 321 18.31 3.14 -10.88
CA LEU A 321 18.41 2.31 -9.66
C LEU A 321 18.10 0.84 -9.94
N ALA A 322 17.10 0.55 -10.78
CA ALA A 322 16.80 -0.82 -11.17
C ALA A 322 17.98 -1.46 -11.92
N ILE A 323 18.58 -0.74 -12.87
CA ILE A 323 19.74 -1.20 -13.65
C ILE A 323 20.94 -1.43 -12.73
N GLU A 324 21.31 -0.46 -11.90
CA GLU A 324 22.45 -0.54 -10.98
C GLU A 324 22.32 -1.75 -10.05
N ARG A 325 21.17 -1.90 -9.39
CA ARG A 325 20.91 -3.01 -8.47
C ARG A 325 20.97 -4.36 -9.18
N LEU A 326 20.43 -4.44 -10.39
CA LEU A 326 20.45 -5.66 -11.16
C LEU A 326 21.87 -6.05 -11.60
N CYS A 327 22.65 -5.09 -12.08
CA CYS A 327 24.05 -5.29 -12.41
C CYS A 327 24.85 -5.79 -11.20
N LYS A 328 24.63 -5.18 -10.03
CA LYS A 328 25.26 -5.60 -8.76
C LYS A 328 24.84 -7.03 -8.38
N LEU A 329 23.56 -7.37 -8.54
CA LEU A 329 23.03 -8.67 -8.13
C LEU A 329 23.62 -9.84 -8.91
N PHE A 330 23.86 -9.65 -10.22
CA PHE A 330 24.36 -10.72 -11.09
C PHE A 330 25.84 -10.57 -11.47
N GLY A 331 26.53 -9.53 -10.99
CA GLY A 331 27.93 -9.26 -11.31
C GLY A 331 28.16 -8.98 -12.79
N VAL A 332 27.21 -8.30 -13.45
CA VAL A 332 27.28 -7.95 -14.88
C VAL A 332 27.49 -6.46 -15.07
N LYS A 333 28.06 -6.07 -16.22
CA LYS A 333 28.34 -4.65 -16.54
C LYS A 333 27.11 -3.90 -17.04
N PHE A 334 26.25 -4.56 -17.82
CA PHE A 334 25.13 -3.91 -18.48
C PHE A 334 23.82 -4.69 -18.31
N ALA A 335 22.72 -3.98 -18.15
CA ALA A 335 21.39 -4.56 -18.06
C ALA A 335 20.32 -3.69 -18.72
N ASN A 336 19.28 -4.34 -19.23
CA ASN A 336 18.04 -3.71 -19.70
C ASN A 336 16.87 -4.25 -18.87
N VAL A 337 16.17 -3.33 -18.20
CA VAL A 337 15.07 -3.62 -17.27
C VAL A 337 13.68 -3.36 -17.86
N GLN A 338 13.59 -2.96 -19.13
CA GLN A 338 12.33 -2.60 -19.78
C GLN A 338 11.49 -3.78 -20.35
N PRO A 339 11.99 -5.01 -20.61
CA PRO A 339 11.12 -6.06 -21.11
C PRO A 339 9.91 -6.32 -20.21
N HIS A 340 8.70 -6.38 -20.78
CA HIS A 340 7.47 -6.57 -19.98
C HIS A 340 7.31 -8.02 -19.49
N SER A 341 8.04 -8.96 -20.07
CA SER A 341 8.02 -10.38 -19.69
C SER A 341 9.33 -11.10 -20.06
N GLY A 342 9.55 -12.30 -19.52
CA GLY A 342 10.69 -13.14 -19.89
C GLY A 342 10.66 -13.57 -21.36
N SER A 343 9.47 -13.81 -21.92
CA SER A 343 9.31 -14.12 -23.34
C SER A 343 9.76 -12.97 -24.23
N GLN A 344 9.44 -11.73 -23.87
CA GLN A 344 9.90 -10.54 -24.59
C GLN A 344 11.39 -10.26 -24.36
N ALA A 345 11.94 -10.62 -23.19
CA ALA A 345 13.39 -10.57 -22.97
C ALA A 345 14.12 -11.51 -23.96
N ASN A 346 13.64 -12.74 -24.13
CA ASN A 346 14.18 -13.67 -25.14
C ASN A 346 13.98 -13.15 -26.58
N GLN A 347 12.81 -12.58 -26.89
CA GLN A 347 12.56 -11.97 -28.20
C GLN A 347 13.50 -10.81 -28.50
N ALA A 348 13.86 -9.98 -27.51
CA ALA A 348 14.84 -8.90 -27.70
C ALA A 348 16.24 -9.44 -28.02
N VAL A 349 16.63 -10.58 -27.44
CA VAL A 349 17.87 -11.27 -27.81
C VAL A 349 17.79 -11.81 -29.23
N PHE A 350 16.66 -12.41 -29.62
CA PHE A 350 16.48 -12.90 -30.99
C PHE A 350 16.52 -11.76 -32.00
N ALA A 351 15.79 -10.67 -31.77
CA ALA A 351 15.75 -9.51 -32.66
C ALA A 351 17.10 -8.75 -32.75
N SER A 352 17.95 -8.84 -31.72
CA SER A 352 19.27 -8.19 -31.73
C SER A 352 20.37 -9.04 -32.37
N LEU A 353 20.24 -10.39 -32.36
CA LEU A 353 21.31 -11.29 -32.79
C LEU A 353 20.97 -12.14 -34.03
N LEU A 354 19.69 -12.33 -34.34
CA LEU A 354 19.21 -13.28 -35.33
C LEU A 354 18.36 -12.62 -36.41
N THR A 355 18.31 -13.29 -37.55
CA THR A 355 17.40 -13.02 -38.66
C THR A 355 16.50 -14.25 -38.84
N PRO A 356 15.22 -14.11 -39.23
CA PRO A 356 14.39 -15.26 -39.56
C PRO A 356 15.09 -16.23 -40.52
N GLY A 357 14.98 -17.53 -40.26
CA GLY A 357 15.68 -18.59 -40.97
C GLY A 357 17.01 -19.02 -40.35
N ASP A 358 17.60 -18.23 -39.44
CA ASP A 358 18.77 -18.63 -38.65
C ASP A 358 18.46 -19.88 -37.81
N THR A 359 19.48 -20.67 -37.51
CA THR A 359 19.36 -21.89 -36.70
C THR A 359 19.55 -21.60 -35.22
N ILE A 360 18.65 -22.12 -34.38
CA ILE A 360 18.79 -22.08 -32.91
C ILE A 360 18.84 -23.49 -32.34
N LEU A 361 19.53 -23.65 -31.22
CA LEU A 361 19.64 -24.92 -30.49
C LEU A 361 19.17 -24.73 -29.04
N GLY A 362 18.07 -25.37 -28.65
CA GLY A 362 17.46 -25.23 -27.32
C GLY A 362 17.00 -26.56 -26.72
N LEU A 363 16.75 -26.59 -25.41
CA LEU A 363 16.22 -27.79 -24.74
C LEU A 363 14.80 -28.06 -25.24
N SER A 364 14.51 -29.31 -25.60
CA SER A 364 13.16 -29.71 -25.99
C SER A 364 12.12 -29.46 -24.89
N LEU A 365 10.92 -29.04 -25.29
CA LEU A 365 9.82 -28.78 -24.35
C LEU A 365 9.45 -30.04 -23.54
N SER A 366 9.49 -31.22 -24.17
CA SER A 366 9.21 -32.51 -23.54
C SER A 366 10.27 -32.96 -22.53
N CYS A 367 11.48 -32.37 -22.57
CA CYS A 367 12.55 -32.64 -21.61
C CYS A 367 12.79 -31.45 -20.66
N GLY A 368 11.81 -30.56 -20.52
CA GLY A 368 11.84 -29.47 -19.55
C GLY A 368 12.35 -28.12 -20.06
N GLY A 369 12.49 -27.96 -21.37
CA GLY A 369 12.72 -26.65 -22.01
C GLY A 369 11.52 -25.70 -21.87
N HIS A 370 11.64 -24.50 -22.44
CA HIS A 370 10.57 -23.52 -22.47
C HIS A 370 10.07 -23.28 -23.90
N LEU A 371 8.83 -22.81 -24.05
CA LEU A 371 8.23 -22.51 -25.36
C LEU A 371 9.11 -21.59 -26.22
N THR A 372 9.74 -20.59 -25.60
CA THR A 372 10.59 -19.61 -26.28
C THR A 372 11.93 -20.16 -26.75
N HIS A 373 12.25 -21.42 -26.46
CA HIS A 373 13.53 -22.04 -26.83
C HIS A 373 13.45 -22.82 -28.14
N GLY A 374 12.47 -22.50 -28.99
CA GLY A 374 12.30 -23.14 -30.31
C GLY A 374 11.13 -24.15 -30.39
N ALA A 375 10.14 -24.05 -29.50
CA ALA A 375 8.92 -24.85 -29.65
C ALA A 375 8.07 -24.33 -30.82
N ALA A 376 7.49 -25.24 -31.61
CA ALA A 376 6.78 -24.91 -32.85
C ALA A 376 5.69 -23.82 -32.73
N PRO A 377 4.88 -23.73 -31.65
CA PRO A 377 3.87 -22.68 -31.51
C PRO A 377 4.45 -21.28 -31.24
N SER A 378 5.66 -21.21 -30.67
CA SER A 378 6.32 -19.96 -30.29
C SER A 378 6.92 -19.26 -31.51
N LEU A 379 7.06 -17.93 -31.44
CA LEU A 379 7.79 -17.14 -32.43
C LEU A 379 9.16 -17.74 -32.75
N SER A 380 9.88 -18.21 -31.72
CA SER A 380 11.17 -18.87 -31.88
C SER A 380 11.12 -20.12 -32.77
N GLY A 381 10.03 -20.91 -32.67
CA GLY A 381 9.83 -22.10 -33.51
C GLY A 381 9.27 -21.77 -34.90
N LYS A 382 8.55 -20.67 -35.04
CA LYS A 382 7.98 -20.21 -36.31
C LYS A 382 8.99 -19.52 -37.21
N TRP A 383 9.89 -18.71 -36.64
CA TRP A 383 10.78 -17.85 -37.42
C TRP A 383 12.18 -18.45 -37.62
N PHE A 384 12.63 -19.33 -36.73
CA PHE A 384 13.98 -19.90 -36.78
C PHE A 384 13.96 -21.40 -37.04
N LYS A 385 15.05 -21.92 -37.62
CA LYS A 385 15.26 -23.36 -37.73
C LYS A 385 15.61 -23.90 -36.34
N SER A 386 14.60 -24.41 -35.65
CA SER A 386 14.75 -24.86 -34.26
C SER A 386 15.25 -26.31 -34.21
N VAL A 387 16.49 -26.49 -33.75
CA VAL A 387 17.05 -27.78 -33.39
C VAL A 387 16.91 -27.95 -31.88
N GLN A 388 16.50 -29.14 -31.44
CA GLN A 388 16.31 -29.41 -30.02
C GLN A 388 17.31 -30.44 -29.51
N TYR A 389 17.91 -30.17 -28.36
CA TYR A 389 18.63 -31.18 -27.58
C TYR A 389 17.74 -31.75 -26.48
N THR A 390 18.14 -32.91 -25.97
CA THR A 390 17.37 -33.67 -24.97
C THR A 390 18.24 -34.08 -23.78
N VAL A 391 17.69 -34.89 -22.89
CA VAL A 391 18.39 -35.49 -21.75
C VAL A 391 18.74 -36.95 -22.04
N ASN A 392 19.70 -37.50 -21.31
CA ASN A 392 20.00 -38.93 -21.33
C ASN A 392 18.77 -39.74 -20.87
N LYS A 393 18.49 -40.87 -21.54
CA LYS A 393 17.30 -41.70 -21.28
C LYS A 393 17.31 -42.39 -19.91
N ASP A 394 18.48 -42.73 -19.41
CA ASP A 394 18.66 -43.52 -18.19
C ASP A 394 18.83 -42.62 -16.97
N THR A 395 19.53 -41.49 -17.12
CA THR A 395 19.85 -40.59 -16.00
C THR A 395 18.97 -39.34 -15.95
N TYR A 396 18.29 -39.00 -17.04
CA TYR A 396 17.53 -37.75 -17.23
C TYR A 396 18.36 -36.46 -17.08
N LEU A 397 19.70 -36.57 -17.13
CA LEU A 397 20.63 -35.44 -17.11
C LEU A 397 20.88 -34.93 -18.53
N LEU A 398 21.20 -33.64 -18.66
CA LEU A 398 21.62 -33.08 -19.96
C LEU A 398 22.83 -33.83 -20.52
N ASN A 399 22.72 -34.26 -21.77
CA ASN A 399 23.81 -34.94 -22.47
C ASN A 399 24.68 -33.93 -23.23
N MET A 400 25.76 -33.48 -22.61
CA MET A 400 26.63 -32.45 -23.20
C MET A 400 27.31 -32.89 -24.49
N ASP A 401 27.60 -34.18 -24.66
CA ASP A 401 28.21 -34.71 -25.88
C ASP A 401 27.21 -34.72 -27.04
N GLU A 402 25.94 -35.03 -26.76
CA GLU A 402 24.88 -34.90 -27.76
C GLU A 402 24.66 -33.44 -28.16
N ILE A 403 24.64 -32.53 -27.19
CA ILE A 403 24.53 -31.08 -27.44
C ILE A 403 25.68 -30.62 -28.34
N GLU A 404 26.92 -31.02 -28.05
CA GLU A 404 28.08 -30.71 -28.89
C GLU A 404 27.94 -31.27 -30.30
N ARG A 405 27.55 -32.55 -30.43
CA ARG A 405 27.35 -33.20 -31.74
C ARG A 405 26.29 -32.47 -32.57
N LEU A 406 25.18 -32.08 -31.94
CA LEU A 406 24.11 -31.32 -32.60
C LEU A 406 24.59 -29.93 -33.02
N ALA A 407 25.33 -29.23 -32.17
CA ALA A 407 25.91 -27.94 -32.50
C ALA A 407 26.87 -28.05 -33.69
N LEU A 408 27.79 -29.02 -33.70
CA LEU A 408 28.73 -29.26 -34.79
C LEU A 408 28.01 -29.57 -36.11
N LYS A 409 26.95 -30.38 -36.05
CA LYS A 409 26.17 -30.78 -37.23
C LYS A 409 25.34 -29.63 -37.81
N HIS A 410 24.66 -28.86 -36.96
CA HIS A 410 23.66 -27.89 -37.38
C HIS A 410 24.16 -26.45 -37.42
N LYS A 411 25.34 -26.18 -36.86
CA LYS A 411 25.99 -24.86 -36.79
C LYS A 411 24.99 -23.76 -36.39
N PRO A 412 24.34 -23.88 -35.21
CA PRO A 412 23.38 -22.89 -34.75
C PRO A 412 24.05 -21.54 -34.58
N LYS A 413 23.30 -20.45 -34.81
CA LYS A 413 23.77 -19.10 -34.52
C LYS A 413 23.56 -18.72 -33.04
N LEU A 414 22.63 -19.40 -32.38
CA LEU A 414 22.34 -19.24 -30.96
C LEU A 414 22.12 -20.60 -30.29
N ILE A 415 22.85 -20.84 -29.20
CA ILE A 415 22.60 -21.94 -28.27
C ILE A 415 21.94 -21.37 -27.02
N ILE A 416 20.83 -21.98 -26.59
CA ILE A 416 20.05 -21.56 -25.43
C ILE A 416 20.27 -22.56 -24.30
N ALA A 417 20.84 -22.09 -23.18
CA ALA A 417 21.00 -22.82 -21.94
C ALA A 417 19.99 -22.30 -20.92
N GLY A 418 18.84 -22.97 -20.81
CA GLY A 418 17.77 -22.59 -19.89
C GLY A 418 16.68 -23.64 -19.86
N ALA A 419 15.94 -23.72 -18.75
CA ALA A 419 14.91 -24.73 -18.55
C ALA A 419 13.78 -24.22 -17.65
N SER A 420 12.60 -24.80 -17.84
CA SER A 420 11.42 -24.60 -16.99
C SER A 420 11.16 -25.79 -16.07
N ALA A 421 11.62 -26.99 -16.43
CA ALA A 421 11.43 -28.21 -15.67
C ALA A 421 12.70 -29.07 -15.74
N TYR A 422 13.79 -28.56 -15.17
CA TYR A 422 15.05 -29.30 -15.01
C TYR A 422 15.59 -29.06 -13.59
N PRO A 423 15.68 -30.10 -12.73
CA PRO A 423 15.97 -29.91 -11.31
C PRO A 423 17.46 -29.82 -10.98
N ARG A 424 18.35 -30.01 -11.97
CA ARG A 424 19.81 -30.12 -11.77
C ARG A 424 20.55 -28.88 -12.27
N LYS A 425 21.78 -28.71 -11.79
CA LYS A 425 22.67 -27.63 -12.21
C LYS A 425 23.00 -27.74 -13.70
N MET A 426 23.08 -26.59 -14.36
CA MET A 426 23.53 -26.47 -15.75
C MET A 426 25.04 -26.20 -15.79
N ASP A 427 25.73 -26.87 -16.71
CA ASP A 427 27.15 -26.62 -16.97
C ASP A 427 27.32 -25.50 -18.00
N PHE A 428 27.19 -24.24 -17.54
CA PHE A 428 27.30 -23.07 -18.40
C PHE A 428 28.67 -22.92 -19.07
N LYS A 429 29.73 -23.40 -18.41
CA LYS A 429 31.08 -23.43 -18.99
C LYS A 429 31.11 -24.35 -20.20
N ARG A 430 30.58 -25.57 -20.07
CA ARG A 430 30.53 -26.51 -21.18
C ARG A 430 29.64 -26.02 -22.33
N PHE A 431 28.52 -25.35 -22.03
CA PHE A 431 27.73 -24.66 -23.06
C PHE A 431 28.52 -23.58 -23.80
N ARG A 432 29.35 -22.80 -23.09
CA ARG A 432 30.24 -21.80 -23.70
C ARG A 432 31.24 -22.44 -24.65
N GLU A 433 31.95 -23.48 -24.19
CA GLU A 433 32.93 -24.20 -25.02
C GLU A 433 32.30 -24.71 -26.33
N ILE A 434 31.07 -25.24 -26.26
CA ILE A 434 30.34 -25.73 -27.43
C ILE A 434 29.96 -24.56 -28.36
N ALA A 435 29.48 -23.45 -27.80
CA ALA A 435 29.13 -22.26 -28.57
C ALA A 435 30.35 -21.71 -29.34
N ASP A 436 31.51 -21.65 -28.68
CA ASP A 436 32.76 -21.18 -29.28
C ASP A 436 33.23 -22.08 -30.43
N LYS A 437 33.14 -23.41 -30.28
CA LYS A 437 33.51 -24.38 -31.33
C LYS A 437 32.75 -24.18 -32.64
N VAL A 438 31.56 -23.58 -32.60
CA VAL A 438 30.71 -23.39 -33.79
C VAL A 438 30.45 -21.92 -34.13
N GLY A 439 31.05 -20.98 -33.37
CA GLY A 439 30.84 -19.55 -33.55
C GLY A 439 29.43 -19.08 -33.21
N ALA A 440 28.73 -19.76 -32.30
CA ALA A 440 27.39 -19.39 -31.85
C ALA A 440 27.44 -18.40 -30.68
N TYR A 441 26.38 -17.60 -30.55
CA TYR A 441 26.08 -16.93 -29.29
C TYR A 441 25.54 -17.94 -28.26
N LEU A 442 25.76 -17.63 -26.98
CA LEU A 442 25.21 -18.37 -25.84
C LEU A 442 24.23 -17.46 -25.10
N LEU A 443 22.96 -17.85 -25.10
CA LEU A 443 21.92 -17.25 -24.30
C LEU A 443 21.67 -18.14 -23.07
N ALA A 444 21.91 -17.62 -21.87
CA ALA A 444 21.49 -18.27 -20.64
C ALA A 444 20.14 -17.70 -20.17
N ASP A 445 19.07 -18.49 -20.29
CA ASP A 445 17.75 -18.14 -19.75
C ASP A 445 17.64 -18.70 -18.33
N ILE A 446 17.82 -17.81 -17.35
CA ILE A 446 17.91 -18.18 -15.94
C ILE A 446 16.59 -17.98 -15.19
N ALA A 447 15.45 -17.82 -15.89
CA ALA A 447 14.18 -17.39 -15.28
C ALA A 447 13.79 -18.16 -14.00
N HIS A 448 13.96 -19.48 -13.99
CA HIS A 448 13.65 -20.31 -12.81
C HIS A 448 14.72 -20.21 -11.72
N TYR A 449 15.98 -19.99 -12.09
CA TYR A 449 17.13 -20.04 -11.18
C TYR A 449 17.58 -18.67 -10.69
N ALA A 450 17.00 -17.57 -11.18
CA ALA A 450 17.49 -16.21 -10.98
C ALA A 450 17.68 -15.81 -9.51
N GLY A 451 16.72 -16.12 -8.62
CA GLY A 451 16.88 -15.86 -7.19
C GLY A 451 18.01 -16.68 -6.56
N LEU A 452 18.15 -17.95 -6.96
CA LEU A 452 19.19 -18.84 -6.46
C LEU A 452 20.58 -18.40 -6.94
N ILE A 453 20.70 -17.96 -8.20
CA ILE A 453 21.95 -17.41 -8.76
C ILE A 453 22.33 -16.12 -8.04
N ALA A 454 21.37 -15.21 -7.85
CA ALA A 454 21.56 -13.95 -7.13
C ALA A 454 22.08 -14.17 -5.69
N ALA A 455 21.63 -15.25 -5.04
CA ALA A 455 22.07 -15.63 -3.69
C ALA A 455 23.38 -16.46 -3.65
N GLY A 456 23.86 -16.95 -4.80
CA GLY A 456 25.02 -17.86 -4.90
C GLY A 456 24.72 -19.33 -4.59
N GLU A 457 23.45 -19.74 -4.57
CA GLU A 457 23.01 -21.12 -4.32
C GLU A 457 22.94 -21.97 -5.62
N TYR A 458 23.04 -21.33 -6.79
CA TYR A 458 23.06 -21.96 -8.11
C TYR A 458 24.19 -21.34 -8.97
N PRO A 459 24.85 -22.11 -9.86
CA PRO A 459 25.96 -21.59 -10.67
C PRO A 459 25.56 -20.37 -11.50
N SER A 460 26.42 -19.34 -11.51
CA SER A 460 26.21 -18.14 -12.31
C SER A 460 26.72 -18.32 -13.74
N PRO A 461 25.94 -17.97 -14.77
CA PRO A 461 26.41 -17.94 -16.15
C PRO A 461 27.13 -16.64 -16.54
N ALA A 462 27.28 -15.66 -15.64
CA ALA A 462 27.74 -14.31 -15.97
C ALA A 462 29.12 -14.24 -16.66
N GLU A 463 30.01 -15.19 -16.36
CA GLU A 463 31.35 -15.28 -16.98
C GLU A 463 31.35 -16.04 -18.32
N TYR A 464 30.27 -16.78 -18.62
CA TYR A 464 30.21 -17.72 -19.73
C TYR A 464 29.23 -17.28 -20.82
N ALA A 465 28.04 -16.80 -20.43
CA ALA A 465 27.01 -16.42 -21.37
C ALA A 465 27.34 -15.10 -22.07
N HIS A 466 27.04 -15.03 -23.37
CA HIS A 466 27.10 -13.77 -24.11
C HIS A 466 25.97 -12.85 -23.67
N VAL A 467 24.78 -13.43 -23.46
CA VAL A 467 23.59 -12.73 -22.97
C VAL A 467 22.88 -13.61 -21.95
N MET A 468 22.39 -13.00 -20.88
CA MET A 468 21.51 -13.63 -19.91
C MET A 468 20.13 -13.00 -19.99
N THR A 469 19.08 -13.82 -19.89
CA THR A 469 17.71 -13.35 -19.76
C THR A 469 17.08 -13.95 -18.53
N SER A 470 16.10 -13.25 -17.97
CA SER A 470 15.30 -13.77 -16.87
C SER A 470 13.94 -13.11 -16.81
N THR A 471 13.03 -13.75 -16.08
CA THR A 471 11.90 -13.07 -15.46
C THR A 471 12.30 -12.41 -14.14
N THR A 472 11.52 -11.42 -13.70
CA THR A 472 11.70 -10.78 -12.39
C THR A 472 10.85 -11.36 -11.27
N HIS A 473 9.82 -12.13 -11.62
CA HIS A 473 9.05 -12.98 -10.70
C HIS A 473 9.72 -14.37 -10.56
N LYS A 474 9.00 -15.37 -10.03
CA LYS A 474 9.52 -16.70 -9.66
C LYS A 474 10.45 -16.63 -8.44
N THR A 475 11.62 -17.25 -8.49
CA THR A 475 12.57 -17.29 -7.37
C THR A 475 13.13 -15.92 -7.01
N LEU A 476 13.14 -14.96 -7.95
CA LEU A 476 13.57 -13.57 -7.69
C LEU A 476 12.50 -12.73 -6.96
N ARG A 477 11.26 -13.25 -6.83
CA ARG A 477 10.18 -12.70 -5.99
C ARG A 477 9.78 -11.24 -6.27
N GLY A 478 10.11 -10.72 -7.46
CA GLY A 478 9.70 -9.40 -7.90
C GLY A 478 8.39 -9.39 -8.69
N PRO A 479 8.07 -8.25 -9.33
CA PRO A 479 6.85 -8.11 -10.13
C PRO A 479 6.93 -8.95 -11.41
N ARG A 480 5.80 -9.09 -12.11
CA ARG A 480 5.81 -9.64 -13.48
C ARG A 480 6.63 -8.72 -14.39
N GLY A 481 7.54 -9.29 -15.16
CA GLY A 481 8.54 -8.55 -15.91
C GLY A 481 9.65 -9.45 -16.47
N GLY A 482 10.42 -8.92 -17.41
CA GLY A 482 11.64 -9.52 -17.93
C GLY A 482 12.85 -8.59 -17.81
N ILE A 483 14.04 -9.18 -17.92
CA ILE A 483 15.32 -8.48 -17.89
C ILE A 483 16.29 -9.14 -18.89
N VAL A 484 17.19 -8.34 -19.46
CA VAL A 484 18.31 -8.80 -20.28
C VAL A 484 19.61 -8.25 -19.69
N MET A 485 20.64 -9.06 -19.63
CA MET A 485 21.93 -8.74 -19.01
C MET A 485 23.07 -9.19 -19.91
N THR A 486 24.17 -8.45 -19.93
CA THR A 486 25.38 -8.81 -20.67
C THR A 486 26.61 -8.09 -20.12
N ASN A 487 27.79 -8.63 -20.39
CA ASN A 487 29.07 -8.00 -20.12
C ASN A 487 29.67 -7.29 -21.35
N ASP A 488 29.00 -7.35 -22.50
CA ASP A 488 29.43 -6.76 -23.77
C ASP A 488 28.61 -5.49 -24.08
N GLU A 489 29.31 -4.36 -24.22
CA GLU A 489 28.68 -3.05 -24.50
C GLU A 489 28.03 -2.99 -25.89
N ALA A 490 28.63 -3.62 -26.90
CA ALA A 490 28.08 -3.66 -28.25
C ALA A 490 26.80 -4.49 -28.29
N LEU A 491 26.76 -5.61 -27.58
CA LEU A 491 25.52 -6.38 -27.40
C LEU A 491 24.48 -5.57 -26.63
N HIS A 492 24.88 -4.87 -25.56
CA HIS A 492 23.97 -4.02 -24.80
C HIS A 492 23.28 -2.96 -25.67
N LYS A 493 24.02 -2.27 -26.54
CA LYS A 493 23.46 -1.29 -27.48
C LYS A 493 22.47 -1.94 -28.45
N LYS A 494 22.81 -3.10 -29.03
CA LYS A 494 21.90 -3.84 -29.92
C LYS A 494 20.62 -4.28 -29.20
N ILE A 495 20.75 -4.78 -27.96
CA ILE A 495 19.62 -5.20 -27.13
C ILE A 495 18.74 -3.99 -26.79
N GLN A 496 19.32 -2.84 -26.44
CA GLN A 496 18.55 -1.63 -26.20
C GLN A 496 17.71 -1.27 -27.43
N SER A 497 18.30 -1.22 -28.62
CA SER A 497 17.60 -0.94 -29.87
C SER A 497 16.53 -1.98 -30.21
N ALA A 498 16.78 -3.26 -29.91
CA ALA A 498 15.83 -4.33 -30.12
C ALA A 498 14.62 -4.26 -29.17
N VAL A 499 14.83 -3.88 -27.90
CA VAL A 499 13.72 -3.66 -26.95
C VAL A 499 12.91 -2.43 -27.40
N PHE A 500 13.57 -1.29 -27.60
CA PHE A 500 12.96 -0.06 -28.07
C PHE A 500 13.90 0.64 -29.07
N PRO A 501 13.41 1.04 -30.26
CA PRO A 501 12.02 0.99 -30.73
C PRO A 501 11.62 -0.35 -31.37
N GLY A 502 12.45 -1.41 -31.29
CA GLY A 502 12.24 -2.64 -32.06
C GLY A 502 10.99 -3.44 -31.71
N LEU A 503 10.75 -3.74 -30.42
CA LEU A 503 9.69 -4.66 -29.97
C LEU A 503 8.62 -4.00 -29.08
N GLN A 504 8.98 -2.96 -28.34
CA GLN A 504 8.11 -2.29 -27.36
C GLN A 504 8.07 -0.79 -27.64
N GLY A 505 7.01 -0.13 -27.15
CA GLY A 505 6.88 1.34 -27.07
C GLY A 505 7.31 1.85 -25.68
N GLY A 506 6.43 2.59 -25.01
CA GLY A 506 6.70 3.14 -23.66
C GLY A 506 6.97 2.08 -22.58
N PRO A 507 8.03 2.23 -21.76
CA PRO A 507 8.32 1.31 -20.67
C PRO A 507 7.29 1.43 -19.54
N LEU A 508 6.98 0.30 -18.90
CA LEU A 508 6.07 0.25 -17.74
C LEU A 508 6.79 0.75 -16.46
N MET A 509 6.81 2.08 -16.24
CA MET A 509 7.60 2.69 -15.16
C MET A 509 7.21 2.22 -13.75
N HIS A 510 5.93 1.94 -13.49
CA HIS A 510 5.46 1.35 -12.24
C HIS A 510 6.01 -0.07 -12.01
N VAL A 511 6.10 -0.89 -13.07
CA VAL A 511 6.73 -2.21 -13.00
C VAL A 511 8.24 -2.08 -12.80
N ILE A 512 8.91 -1.14 -13.47
CA ILE A 512 10.35 -0.89 -13.28
C ILE A 512 10.65 -0.43 -11.84
N ALA A 513 9.78 0.40 -11.25
CA ALA A 513 9.88 0.77 -9.83
C ALA A 513 9.76 -0.46 -8.92
N ALA A 514 8.77 -1.31 -9.16
CA ALA A 514 8.59 -2.56 -8.43
C ALA A 514 9.78 -3.52 -8.62
N LYS A 515 10.39 -3.58 -9.81
CA LYS A 515 11.65 -4.31 -10.06
C LYS A 515 12.78 -3.74 -9.21
N ALA A 516 12.93 -2.42 -9.16
CA ALA A 516 13.96 -1.77 -8.35
C ALA A 516 13.83 -2.13 -6.87
N VAL A 517 12.60 -2.16 -6.32
CA VAL A 517 12.32 -2.58 -4.94
C VAL A 517 12.71 -4.05 -4.75
N ALA A 518 12.24 -4.95 -5.62
CA ALA A 518 12.57 -6.37 -5.55
C ALA A 518 14.08 -6.65 -5.63
N PHE A 519 14.82 -5.92 -6.47
CA PHE A 519 16.27 -6.07 -6.55
C PHE A 519 16.99 -5.56 -5.29
N LYS A 520 16.43 -4.53 -4.62
CA LYS A 520 16.95 -4.10 -3.32
C LYS A 520 16.74 -5.17 -2.25
N GLU A 521 15.56 -5.79 -2.23
CA GLU A 521 15.30 -6.94 -1.35
C GLU A 521 16.25 -8.11 -1.65
N ALA A 522 16.48 -8.41 -2.92
CA ALA A 522 17.38 -9.49 -3.33
C ALA A 522 18.85 -9.24 -3.00
N LEU A 523 19.27 -7.97 -2.89
CA LEU A 523 20.59 -7.57 -2.43
C LEU A 523 20.78 -7.68 -0.91
N ALA A 524 19.70 -7.86 -0.14
CA ALA A 524 19.76 -7.96 1.31
C ALA A 524 20.27 -9.34 1.76
N PRO A 525 21.04 -9.45 2.87
CA PRO A 525 21.56 -10.72 3.36
C PRO A 525 20.48 -11.78 3.63
N GLU A 526 19.29 -11.35 4.06
CA GLU A 526 18.14 -12.21 4.34
C GLU A 526 17.68 -12.98 3.10
N PHE A 527 17.83 -12.40 1.91
CA PHE A 527 17.47 -13.05 0.66
C PHE A 527 18.37 -14.26 0.35
N LYS A 528 19.63 -14.22 0.78
CA LYS A 528 20.55 -15.35 0.67
C LYS A 528 20.11 -16.50 1.58
N THR A 529 19.80 -16.19 2.84
CA THR A 529 19.25 -17.18 3.80
C THR A 529 17.95 -17.79 3.27
N TYR A 530 17.03 -16.96 2.78
CA TYR A 530 15.80 -17.40 2.13
C TYR A 530 16.08 -18.35 0.95
N SER A 531 16.97 -17.98 0.02
CA SER A 531 17.29 -18.78 -1.15
C SER A 531 17.92 -20.13 -0.81
N LYS A 532 18.76 -20.18 0.24
CA LYS A 532 19.30 -21.44 0.77
C LYS A 532 18.19 -22.35 1.27
N LYS A 533 17.23 -21.81 2.04
CA LYS A 533 16.06 -22.56 2.52
C LYS A 533 15.21 -23.09 1.37
N ILE A 534 15.07 -22.37 0.26
CA ILE A 534 14.34 -22.87 -0.92
C ILE A 534 14.92 -24.22 -1.40
N VAL A 535 16.25 -24.28 -1.56
CA VAL A 535 16.97 -25.48 -2.04
C VAL A 535 16.93 -26.60 -0.99
N GLU A 536 17.13 -26.27 0.28
CA GLU A 536 17.03 -27.23 1.39
C GLU A 536 15.62 -27.87 1.44
N ASN A 537 14.57 -27.04 1.41
CA ASN A 537 13.19 -27.49 1.39
C ASN A 537 12.88 -28.35 0.16
N ALA A 538 13.40 -28.01 -1.02
CA ALA A 538 13.20 -28.80 -2.24
C ALA A 538 13.85 -30.18 -2.15
N LYS A 539 15.04 -30.27 -1.54
CA LYS A 539 15.71 -31.55 -1.27
C LYS A 539 14.92 -32.41 -0.30
N VAL A 540 14.40 -31.83 0.78
CA VAL A 540 13.57 -32.54 1.76
C VAL A 540 12.29 -33.05 1.11
N LEU A 541 11.58 -32.20 0.35
CA LEU A 541 10.38 -32.61 -0.38
C LEU A 541 10.67 -33.80 -1.32
N ALA A 542 11.75 -33.72 -2.11
CA ALA A 542 12.14 -34.81 -3.00
C ALA A 542 12.44 -36.11 -2.25
N GLN A 543 13.21 -36.03 -1.16
CA GLN A 543 13.59 -37.19 -0.34
C GLN A 543 12.38 -37.85 0.32
N GLU A 544 11.45 -37.08 0.88
CA GLU A 544 10.25 -37.63 1.53
C GLU A 544 9.27 -38.23 0.52
N LEU A 545 9.08 -37.59 -0.65
CA LEU A 545 8.27 -38.19 -1.72
C LEU A 545 8.88 -39.51 -2.21
N GLN A 546 10.21 -39.61 -2.30
CA GLN A 546 10.89 -40.85 -2.65
C GLN A 546 10.71 -41.94 -1.57
N LYS A 547 10.75 -41.58 -0.27
CA LYS A 547 10.45 -42.52 0.83
C LYS A 547 9.01 -43.05 0.77
N HIS A 548 8.10 -42.26 0.24
CA HIS A 548 6.72 -42.68 -0.04
C HIS A 548 6.56 -43.51 -1.32
N GLY A 549 7.65 -43.85 -2.01
CA GLY A 549 7.65 -44.71 -3.18
C GLY A 549 7.30 -44.01 -4.50
N LEU A 550 7.42 -42.68 -4.56
CA LEU A 550 7.28 -41.92 -5.80
C LEU A 550 8.63 -41.78 -6.53
N ASP A 551 8.59 -41.87 -7.86
CA ASP A 551 9.80 -41.77 -8.68
C ASP A 551 10.19 -40.31 -8.90
N ILE A 552 11.36 -39.92 -8.37
CA ILE A 552 11.90 -38.57 -8.56
C ILE A 552 12.80 -38.55 -9.78
N ILE A 553 12.46 -37.74 -10.79
CA ILE A 553 13.27 -37.57 -12.00
C ILE A 553 14.66 -37.05 -11.60
N THR A 554 15.71 -37.67 -12.15
CA THR A 554 17.13 -37.49 -11.79
C THR A 554 17.51 -37.91 -10.37
N GLY A 555 16.59 -38.49 -9.57
CA GLY A 555 16.85 -38.95 -8.19
C GLY A 555 16.98 -37.85 -7.14
N GLY A 556 16.58 -36.60 -7.43
CA GLY A 556 16.67 -35.48 -6.49
C GLY A 556 16.70 -34.12 -7.18
N THR A 557 17.17 -33.09 -6.47
CA THR A 557 17.24 -31.72 -6.98
C THR A 557 18.43 -30.93 -6.41
N ASP A 558 18.95 -30.02 -7.24
CA ASP A 558 19.96 -29.02 -6.89
C ASP A 558 19.41 -27.59 -7.03
N SER A 559 18.09 -27.46 -7.19
CA SER A 559 17.37 -26.20 -7.43
C SER A 559 16.12 -26.14 -6.55
N HIS A 560 15.15 -25.29 -6.90
CA HIS A 560 13.85 -25.22 -6.24
C HIS A 560 12.79 -26.13 -6.86
N ILE A 561 13.12 -26.88 -7.92
CA ILE A 561 12.17 -27.69 -8.69
C ILE A 561 12.28 -29.16 -8.25
N VAL A 562 11.14 -29.81 -8.03
CA VAL A 562 11.04 -31.26 -7.83
C VAL A 562 10.14 -31.83 -8.93
N LEU A 563 10.62 -32.86 -9.62
CA LEU A 563 9.88 -33.53 -10.69
C LEU A 563 9.58 -34.97 -10.28
N VAL A 564 8.30 -35.33 -10.36
CA VAL A 564 7.80 -36.66 -10.03
C VAL A 564 7.29 -37.33 -11.30
N ASP A 565 7.63 -38.60 -11.47
CA ASP A 565 7.10 -39.49 -12.48
C ASP A 565 6.04 -40.40 -11.85
N LEU A 566 4.84 -40.42 -12.44
CA LEU A 566 3.68 -41.16 -11.95
C LEU A 566 3.46 -42.49 -12.68
N ARG A 567 4.31 -42.84 -13.65
CA ARG A 567 4.11 -44.04 -14.47
C ARG A 567 4.11 -45.33 -13.66
N SER A 568 4.93 -45.42 -12.60
CA SER A 568 4.95 -46.58 -11.70
C SER A 568 3.67 -46.70 -10.86
N GLN A 569 3.03 -45.56 -10.53
CA GLN A 569 1.72 -45.51 -9.87
C GLN A 569 0.56 -45.73 -10.83
N LYS A 570 0.81 -45.79 -12.15
CA LYS A 570 -0.21 -45.91 -13.21
C LYS A 570 -1.28 -44.80 -13.14
N LEU A 571 -0.86 -43.60 -12.76
CA LEU A 571 -1.71 -42.41 -12.71
C LEU A 571 -1.25 -41.38 -13.75
N THR A 572 -2.17 -40.51 -14.17
CA THR A 572 -1.83 -39.37 -15.02
C THR A 572 -1.58 -38.12 -14.18
N GLY A 573 -0.73 -37.22 -14.69
CA GLY A 573 -0.48 -35.93 -14.06
C GLY A 573 -1.75 -35.09 -13.95
N LYS A 574 -2.66 -35.19 -14.92
CA LYS A 574 -3.97 -34.51 -14.86
C LYS A 574 -4.79 -34.98 -13.66
N ASP A 575 -4.96 -36.27 -13.47
CA ASP A 575 -5.84 -36.80 -12.42
C ASP A 575 -5.30 -36.48 -11.03
N VAL A 576 -3.98 -36.56 -10.85
CA VAL A 576 -3.34 -36.24 -9.57
C VAL A 576 -3.40 -34.75 -9.26
N VAL A 577 -3.16 -33.85 -10.23
CA VAL A 577 -3.29 -32.41 -10.01
C VAL A 577 -4.72 -32.02 -9.65
N ASP A 578 -5.71 -32.53 -10.36
CA ASP A 578 -7.12 -32.21 -10.09
C ASP A 578 -7.50 -32.64 -8.65
N SER A 579 -6.95 -33.76 -8.17
CA SER A 579 -7.17 -34.26 -6.79
C SER A 579 -6.41 -33.44 -5.75
N LEU A 580 -5.15 -33.10 -6.00
CA LEU A 580 -4.36 -32.23 -5.13
C LEU A 580 -4.99 -30.85 -4.99
N GLU A 581 -5.53 -30.28 -6.08
CA GLU A 581 -6.21 -28.99 -6.06
C GLU A 581 -7.46 -29.02 -5.16
N ARG A 582 -8.27 -30.09 -5.24
CA ARG A 582 -9.41 -30.31 -4.31
C ARG A 582 -8.96 -30.45 -2.85
N ALA A 583 -7.77 -31.00 -2.63
CA ALA A 583 -7.12 -31.09 -1.32
C ALA A 583 -6.43 -29.78 -0.88
N GLY A 584 -6.51 -28.70 -1.66
CA GLY A 584 -5.90 -27.41 -1.33
C GLY A 584 -4.41 -27.29 -1.66
N ILE A 585 -3.85 -28.22 -2.43
CA ILE A 585 -2.45 -28.21 -2.87
C ILE A 585 -2.40 -27.88 -4.36
N THR A 586 -1.93 -26.69 -4.71
CA THR A 586 -1.82 -26.27 -6.11
C THR A 586 -0.44 -26.62 -6.66
N CYS A 587 -0.37 -27.35 -7.78
CA CYS A 587 0.87 -27.67 -8.48
C CYS A 587 0.62 -27.82 -9.99
N ASN A 588 1.63 -28.23 -10.76
CA ASN A 588 1.50 -28.40 -12.20
C ASN A 588 1.65 -29.86 -12.61
N LYS A 589 0.77 -30.28 -13.52
CA LYS A 589 1.01 -31.47 -14.33
C LYS A 589 2.12 -31.13 -15.31
N ASN A 590 3.03 -32.06 -15.55
CA ASN A 590 4.23 -31.80 -16.32
C ASN A 590 4.61 -33.07 -17.08
N SER A 591 4.97 -32.92 -18.36
CA SER A 591 5.57 -34.02 -19.10
C SER A 591 6.88 -34.44 -18.46
N VAL A 592 7.12 -35.73 -18.34
CA VAL A 592 8.44 -36.26 -17.99
C VAL A 592 9.25 -36.53 -19.27
N PRO A 593 10.59 -36.60 -19.22
CA PRO A 593 11.36 -37.00 -20.39
C PRO A 593 10.87 -38.34 -20.95
N PHE A 594 10.68 -38.38 -22.28
CA PHE A 594 10.16 -39.57 -23.00
C PHE A 594 8.75 -39.99 -22.55
N ASP A 595 7.92 -39.01 -22.20
CA ASP A 595 6.50 -39.22 -21.92
C ASP A 595 5.77 -39.82 -23.14
N THR A 596 4.95 -40.84 -22.90
CA THR A 596 4.03 -41.41 -23.90
C THR A 596 2.66 -40.74 -23.86
N GLU A 597 2.35 -40.01 -22.78
CA GLU A 597 1.10 -39.28 -22.64
C GLU A 597 1.06 -37.98 -23.42
N LYS A 598 -0.16 -37.51 -23.72
CA LYS A 598 -0.37 -36.24 -24.42
C LYS A 598 0.00 -35.05 -23.53
N PRO A 599 0.46 -33.91 -24.10
CA PRO A 599 0.78 -32.69 -23.32
C PRO A 599 -0.37 -32.14 -22.45
N THR A 600 -1.63 -32.48 -22.75
CA THR A 600 -2.80 -32.09 -21.95
C THR A 600 -3.08 -33.01 -20.77
N ILE A 601 -2.45 -34.19 -20.71
CA ILE A 601 -2.63 -35.24 -19.70
C ILE A 601 -1.36 -35.40 -18.86
N THR A 602 -0.23 -35.69 -19.51
CA THR A 602 1.13 -35.88 -18.94
C THR A 602 1.25 -37.00 -17.91
N SER A 603 2.46 -37.51 -17.69
CA SER A 603 2.75 -38.56 -16.71
C SER A 603 3.47 -38.08 -15.46
N GLY A 604 3.58 -36.77 -15.23
CA GLY A 604 4.36 -36.25 -14.11
C GLY A 604 3.79 -35.03 -13.43
N LEU A 605 4.42 -34.69 -12.31
CA LEU A 605 4.14 -33.51 -11.52
C LEU A 605 5.40 -32.66 -11.40
N ARG A 606 5.21 -31.34 -11.39
CA ARG A 606 6.26 -30.37 -11.10
C ARG A 606 5.88 -29.55 -9.90
N PHE A 607 6.64 -29.73 -8.82
CA PHE A 607 6.55 -28.93 -7.62
C PHE A 607 7.68 -27.92 -7.57
N GLY A 608 7.45 -26.82 -6.85
CA GLY A 608 8.55 -25.99 -6.37
C GLY A 608 8.26 -25.38 -5.01
N THR A 609 9.34 -25.00 -4.34
CA THR A 609 9.31 -24.66 -2.91
C THR A 609 9.33 -23.16 -2.62
N ALA A 610 9.57 -22.32 -3.63
CA ALA A 610 9.83 -20.90 -3.44
C ALA A 610 8.67 -20.12 -2.77
N ALA A 611 7.42 -20.35 -3.19
CA ALA A 611 6.26 -19.64 -2.63
C ALA A 611 6.03 -19.98 -1.15
N GLU A 612 6.11 -21.26 -0.81
CA GLU A 612 5.91 -21.72 0.57
C GLU A 612 7.11 -21.39 1.48
N THR A 613 8.33 -21.36 0.94
CA THR A 613 9.48 -20.82 1.69
C THR A 613 9.31 -19.32 1.95
N THR A 614 8.74 -18.53 1.02
CA THR A 614 8.39 -17.12 1.27
C THR A 614 7.37 -16.98 2.38
N ARG A 615 6.38 -17.88 2.42
CA ARG A 615 5.36 -17.94 3.47
C ARG A 615 5.93 -18.28 4.86
N GLY A 616 7.08 -18.95 4.90
CA GLY A 616 7.81 -19.29 6.12
C GLY A 616 7.90 -20.79 6.42
N LEU A 617 7.46 -21.65 5.50
CA LEU A 617 7.60 -23.10 5.67
C LEU A 617 9.08 -23.51 5.62
N GLU A 618 9.45 -24.39 6.55
CA GLU A 618 10.78 -24.96 6.69
C GLU A 618 10.78 -26.45 6.36
N ALA A 619 11.96 -27.08 6.44
CA ALA A 619 12.17 -28.48 6.11
C ALA A 619 11.14 -29.42 6.75
N GLU A 620 10.82 -29.24 8.04
CA GLU A 620 9.86 -30.09 8.74
C GLU A 620 8.43 -29.97 8.16
N ASN A 621 8.02 -28.76 7.78
CA ASN A 621 6.73 -28.56 7.13
C ASN A 621 6.70 -29.26 5.77
N PHE A 622 7.80 -29.25 5.01
CA PHE A 622 7.87 -29.95 3.73
C PHE A 622 7.79 -31.47 3.85
N LYS A 623 8.13 -32.06 5.01
CA LYS A 623 7.84 -33.48 5.28
C LYS A 623 6.35 -33.74 5.43
N GLU A 624 5.65 -32.88 6.17
CA GLU A 624 4.19 -32.94 6.30
C GLU A 624 3.53 -32.76 4.93
N VAL A 625 3.98 -31.80 4.13
CA VAL A 625 3.50 -31.58 2.76
C VAL A 625 3.71 -32.83 1.88
N ALA A 626 4.88 -33.46 1.95
CA ALA A 626 5.15 -34.70 1.21
C ALA A 626 4.19 -35.83 1.63
N SER A 627 3.92 -35.96 2.93
CA SER A 627 2.97 -36.92 3.47
C SER A 627 1.54 -36.67 2.95
N LEU A 628 1.09 -35.41 2.93
CA LEU A 628 -0.22 -35.03 2.38
C LEU A 628 -0.34 -35.34 0.88
N ILE A 629 0.69 -35.05 0.10
CA ILE A 629 0.73 -35.38 -1.34
C ILE A 629 0.58 -36.89 -1.52
N ASN A 630 1.33 -37.69 -0.74
CA ASN A 630 1.21 -39.14 -0.80
C ASN A 630 -0.17 -39.64 -0.36
N GLU A 631 -0.75 -39.12 0.73
CA GLU A 631 -2.12 -39.46 1.17
C GLU A 631 -3.13 -39.30 0.02
N VAL A 632 -3.10 -38.15 -0.67
CA VAL A 632 -3.99 -37.87 -1.81
C VAL A 632 -3.77 -38.84 -2.97
N ILE A 633 -2.51 -39.13 -3.33
CA ILE A 633 -2.18 -40.10 -4.38
C ILE A 633 -2.68 -41.51 -4.02
N GLN A 634 -2.49 -41.96 -2.78
CA GLN A 634 -3.00 -43.25 -2.32
C GLN A 634 -4.54 -43.29 -2.28
N GLY A 635 -5.18 -42.16 -1.98
CA GLY A 635 -6.63 -41.98 -2.09
C GLY A 635 -7.14 -42.23 -3.50
N LEU A 636 -6.44 -41.72 -4.52
CA LEU A 636 -6.75 -42.01 -5.94
C LEU A 636 -6.56 -43.49 -6.29
N ILE A 637 -5.44 -44.10 -5.89
CA ILE A 637 -5.14 -45.52 -6.18
C ILE A 637 -6.20 -46.44 -5.57
N SER A 638 -6.65 -46.13 -4.35
CA SER A 638 -7.64 -46.92 -3.61
C SER A 638 -9.10 -46.62 -3.97
N GLY A 639 -9.35 -45.59 -4.80
CA GLY A 639 -10.71 -45.16 -5.16
C GLY A 639 -11.47 -44.43 -4.04
N ASN A 640 -10.78 -43.96 -2.99
CA ASN A 640 -11.37 -43.27 -1.83
C ASN A 640 -11.01 -41.76 -1.77
N SER A 641 -10.82 -41.12 -2.93
CA SER A 641 -10.25 -39.77 -3.01
C SER A 641 -11.06 -38.72 -2.26
N SER A 642 -12.39 -38.74 -2.32
CA SER A 642 -13.21 -37.65 -1.78
C SER A 642 -13.03 -37.43 -0.27
N SER A 643 -13.00 -38.49 0.54
CA SER A 643 -12.79 -38.36 1.99
C SER A 643 -11.36 -37.94 2.33
N VAL A 644 -10.38 -38.46 1.57
CA VAL A 644 -8.96 -38.14 1.77
C VAL A 644 -8.67 -36.69 1.39
N GLU A 645 -9.19 -36.22 0.25
CA GLU A 645 -9.06 -34.83 -0.20
C GLU A 645 -9.64 -33.85 0.84
N LYS A 646 -10.81 -34.17 1.41
CA LYS A 646 -11.42 -33.32 2.44
C LYS A 646 -10.58 -33.26 3.72
N ALA A 647 -10.04 -34.40 4.17
CA ALA A 647 -9.18 -34.45 5.35
C ALA A 647 -7.84 -33.73 5.11
N ALA A 648 -7.23 -33.93 3.95
CA ALA A 648 -6.02 -33.24 3.53
C ALA A 648 -6.23 -31.73 3.45
N LYS A 649 -7.36 -31.28 2.89
CA LYS A 649 -7.72 -29.85 2.82
C LYS A 649 -7.76 -29.19 4.20
N THR A 650 -8.36 -29.83 5.20
CA THR A 650 -8.37 -29.30 6.58
C THR A 650 -6.95 -29.19 7.16
N LYS A 651 -6.08 -30.18 6.91
CA LYS A 651 -4.68 -30.13 7.33
C LYS A 651 -3.92 -29.00 6.62
N VAL A 652 -4.14 -28.82 5.32
CA VAL A 652 -3.58 -27.73 4.51
C VAL A 652 -4.00 -26.36 5.04
N GLU A 653 -5.29 -26.15 5.29
CA GLU A 653 -5.81 -24.89 5.83
C GLU A 653 -5.19 -24.56 7.20
N ARG A 654 -4.95 -25.58 8.04
CA ARG A 654 -4.24 -25.43 9.32
C ARG A 654 -2.78 -25.00 9.14
N ILE A 655 -2.06 -25.63 8.19
CA ILE A 655 -0.68 -25.23 7.87
C ILE A 655 -0.67 -23.77 7.40
N CYS A 656 -1.51 -23.41 6.42
CA CYS A 656 -1.53 -22.06 5.86
C CYS A 656 -1.95 -21.00 6.90
N SER A 657 -2.87 -21.33 7.80
CA SER A 657 -3.28 -20.43 8.89
C SER A 657 -2.16 -20.16 9.90
N SER A 658 -1.24 -21.12 10.07
CA SER A 658 -0.07 -20.98 10.96
C SER A 658 1.05 -20.14 10.34
N PHE A 659 1.03 -19.99 9.00
CA PHE A 659 2.04 -19.25 8.24
C PHE A 659 1.35 -18.29 7.25
N PRO A 660 0.90 -17.10 7.69
CA PRO A 660 0.26 -16.13 6.80
C PRO A 660 1.25 -15.52 5.80
N ILE A 661 0.78 -15.21 4.58
CA ILE A 661 1.61 -14.63 3.50
C ILE A 661 1.86 -13.11 3.62
N TYR A 662 1.06 -12.36 4.41
CA TYR A 662 1.08 -10.88 4.49
C TYR A 662 0.76 -10.35 5.88
#